data_AF-A0A6I4IVF0-F1
#
_entry.id   AF-A0A6I4IVF0-F1
#
_cell.length_a   1.000
_cell.length_b   1.000
_cell.length_c   1.000
_cell.angle_alpha   90.00
_cell.angle_beta   90.00
_cell.angle_gamma   90.00
#
_symmetry.space_group_name_H-M   'P 1'
#
loop_
_entity.id
_entity.type
_entity.pdbx_description
1 polymer ?
#
loop_
_entity_poly.entity_id
_entity_poly.type
_entity_poly.pdbx_seq_one_letter_code
_entity_poly.pdbx_strand_id
1 'polypeptide(L)'
;MRKLIFIQLVAFLMLQTVFGQISPVEEMKYSPNGYFETVFDHYGNSYQLKDLLAGADVKVGKSATSSIPIPCDTGIFELYFETGSGMEDQGDASHNARRAVVCRVFHDLSDFIVTPLKDLGNTTKVKIWVRNINNLPNVPSNALGLATSFYTMPYNTTANFGGIIDNEVWKTITLGSDSFINVASPLTNTNGNQSSSGNFYHGMMAFNFNSVIWNTNLGINAPTSQYDLYTVVLHEVTHALGFTSLINANGQSVFGTGYNYFSRYDSLLKNNGGTQKIITNNGTCSLYNYSFNSSLNTSILHPNTSSCVTDQTTCSTAIKFFGPTNTTPVYTSNCFEPGSSLSHFEDECIAPPNQGNNSYFAMSNAVGAAVTKRFLKPEERNALSDIGYRLNTSYGSSAVLNSSINYGGSITTGNTVAGTNDGIDSFGVYTFFGNTGTNINLTNLLTNDKNAISFECLEDVFDTTASIPTTSGSNSTPITFSSTIDGLHLLRYVPISANGQKGNISYIYVYINNDSCGTSTSCNLVINGNFEQHNGLPTGSSQLNGIVCGWHTTMASQSNEYFHEENSNINYKVPCNIVGFENDNSGGKAYVGMFIKNSGVVPLTEPLRTKLASSLLPNSSYQLSFDVSLGDFVRDSGVRFQAFFGDLIPPYSGFGYLPISNLDNMLFTNPTYSIFRNTWEKIVINFTTGNNSGEEYLYIGGLTSLSGPDFIIPQVPFIDCNTGNNGIKRNDPYYYLDNVSLISLNGGSFDIPNQVCTNVTINNLDSYLEALPIDGVFSGDGVSESNGIFSFDASIAGVGNHTITYTYTNSNGCEVEIYANIEVVSDGIIPEFDPIAPICSGGSITLPTTSVNFINGSWSPAVNNTATTTYTFTPNANQCGAVTTTLTVEVLPANDPSCSSNPCPPDLTLSTPETNNTIVYKTENWIKANSSYEVDGQNVTMKAGDSIVFEPNAHLKAGSVVTALIEVCTATSKMSTTKVVEKTILDEKTLNESIVLFPNPTTDRLTIASDMAAMNSIVITAMDGKIIYSNQTVNATKLELDTSNYQGGIYMVAITTINGTGFVKKLVKK
;
A
#
# COMPACT_ATOMS: atom_id res chain seq x y z
N MET A 1 -42.65 -44.65 -12.86
CA MET A 1 -41.28 -44.46 -12.34
C MET A 1 -40.30 -43.83 -13.33
N ARG A 2 -40.28 -44.19 -14.64
CA ARG A 2 -39.30 -43.61 -15.59
C ARG A 2 -39.45 -42.10 -15.90
N LYS A 3 -40.64 -41.50 -15.81
CA LYS A 3 -40.84 -40.05 -16.03
C LYS A 3 -40.45 -39.17 -14.82
N LEU A 4 -40.52 -39.68 -13.59
CA LEU A 4 -40.14 -38.93 -12.39
C LEU A 4 -38.62 -38.87 -12.22
N ILE A 5 -37.90 -39.92 -12.61
CA ILE A 5 -36.44 -40.01 -12.59
C ILE A 5 -35.81 -39.09 -13.66
N PHE A 6 -36.45 -38.93 -14.82
CA PHE A 6 -35.94 -38.03 -15.88
C PHE A 6 -36.13 -36.55 -15.52
N ILE A 7 -37.23 -36.18 -14.86
CA ILE A 7 -37.44 -34.81 -14.38
C ILE A 7 -36.52 -34.49 -13.19
N GLN A 8 -36.23 -35.45 -12.31
CA GLN A 8 -35.22 -35.26 -11.27
C GLN A 8 -33.79 -35.19 -11.83
N LEU A 9 -33.42 -35.96 -12.86
CA LEU A 9 -32.09 -35.85 -13.49
C LEU A 9 -31.91 -34.52 -14.23
N VAL A 10 -32.95 -34.02 -14.92
CA VAL A 10 -32.90 -32.72 -15.59
C VAL A 10 -32.91 -31.56 -14.58
N ALA A 11 -33.63 -31.69 -13.46
CA ALA A 11 -33.55 -30.72 -12.37
C ALA A 11 -32.20 -30.75 -11.64
N PHE A 12 -31.54 -31.91 -11.54
CA PHE A 12 -30.21 -32.05 -10.95
C PHE A 12 -29.11 -31.52 -11.89
N LEU A 13 -29.24 -31.71 -13.21
CA LEU A 13 -28.34 -31.09 -14.19
C LEU A 13 -28.56 -29.57 -14.31
N MET A 14 -29.81 -29.08 -14.19
CA MET A 14 -30.12 -27.65 -14.19
C MET A 14 -29.75 -26.95 -12.86
N LEU A 15 -29.70 -27.66 -11.73
CA LEU A 15 -29.19 -27.11 -10.47
C LEU A 15 -27.65 -26.96 -10.47
N GLN A 16 -26.93 -27.82 -11.20
CA GLN A 16 -25.47 -27.71 -11.34
C GLN A 16 -25.03 -26.56 -12.27
N THR A 17 -25.92 -26.06 -13.13
CA THR A 17 -25.64 -24.86 -13.96
C THR A 17 -25.96 -23.54 -13.24
N VAL A 18 -26.71 -23.57 -12.13
CA VAL A 18 -27.13 -22.36 -11.40
C VAL A 18 -26.33 -22.15 -10.10
N PHE A 19 -25.68 -23.19 -9.56
CA PHE A 19 -24.77 -23.09 -8.42
C PHE A 19 -23.44 -23.79 -8.72
N GLY A 20 -22.65 -23.22 -9.62
CA GLY A 20 -21.40 -23.85 -10.05
C GLY A 20 -20.44 -23.01 -10.90
N GLN A 21 -20.59 -21.69 -10.91
CA GLN A 21 -19.49 -20.78 -11.25
C GLN A 21 -19.51 -19.66 -10.22
N ILE A 22 -19.16 -20.01 -8.98
CA ILE A 22 -18.36 -19.07 -8.22
C ILE A 22 -17.08 -18.99 -9.05
N SER A 23 -16.84 -17.88 -9.78
CA SER A 23 -15.52 -17.62 -10.33
C SER A 23 -14.51 -17.96 -9.25
N PRO A 24 -13.48 -18.78 -9.51
CA PRO A 24 -12.45 -19.01 -8.51
C PRO A 24 -12.00 -17.61 -8.09
N VAL A 25 -12.20 -17.28 -6.80
CA VAL A 25 -11.58 -16.09 -6.23
C VAL A 25 -10.11 -16.27 -6.57
N GLU A 26 -9.55 -15.43 -7.45
CA GLU A 26 -8.16 -15.55 -7.84
C GLU A 26 -7.34 -15.54 -6.55
N GLU A 27 -6.70 -16.67 -6.29
CA GLU A 27 -5.92 -16.87 -5.10
C GLU A 27 -4.71 -15.94 -5.19
N MET A 28 -4.57 -15.05 -4.20
CA MET A 28 -3.46 -14.10 -4.14
C MET A 28 -2.13 -14.86 -4.27
N LYS A 29 -1.37 -14.55 -5.33
CA LYS A 29 -0.04 -15.12 -5.58
C LYS A 29 1.01 -14.30 -4.83
N TYR A 30 1.91 -14.99 -4.13
CA TYR A 30 2.98 -14.36 -3.35
C TYR A 30 4.28 -14.20 -4.15
N SER A 31 4.41 -14.94 -5.25
CA SER A 31 5.50 -14.80 -6.22
C SER A 31 5.01 -14.22 -7.56
N PRO A 32 5.86 -13.49 -8.31
CA PRO A 32 5.56 -13.00 -9.65
C PRO A 32 5.06 -14.12 -10.57
N ASN A 33 3.91 -13.90 -11.24
CA ASN A 33 3.15 -14.90 -12.01
C ASN A 33 2.80 -16.21 -11.28
N GLY A 34 3.15 -16.35 -10.00
CA GLY A 34 3.03 -17.60 -9.25
C GLY A 34 4.12 -18.61 -9.57
N TYR A 35 5.26 -18.20 -10.14
CA TYR A 35 6.31 -19.13 -10.53
C TYR A 35 6.87 -19.94 -9.36
N PHE A 36 6.92 -19.36 -8.17
CA PHE A 36 7.44 -20.00 -6.95
C PHE A 36 6.33 -20.26 -5.92
N GLU A 37 5.08 -20.36 -6.36
CA GLU A 37 3.94 -20.51 -5.46
C GLU A 37 3.87 -21.91 -4.82
N THR A 38 4.43 -22.92 -5.50
CA THR A 38 4.50 -24.29 -4.97
C THR A 38 5.90 -24.55 -4.41
N VAL A 39 5.96 -24.88 -3.12
CA VAL A 39 7.19 -25.17 -2.38
C VAL A 39 7.16 -26.63 -1.94
N PHE A 40 8.31 -27.30 -1.89
CA PHE A 40 8.40 -28.72 -1.56
C PHE A 40 9.24 -28.99 -0.31
N ASP A 41 8.90 -30.04 0.42
CA ASP A 41 9.82 -30.68 1.36
C ASP A 41 10.64 -31.80 0.68
N HIS A 42 11.67 -32.33 1.34
CA HIS A 42 12.51 -33.39 0.76
C HIS A 42 11.78 -34.73 0.58
N TYR A 43 10.59 -34.91 1.17
CA TYR A 43 9.75 -36.10 0.98
C TYR A 43 8.91 -36.00 -0.30
N GLY A 44 8.92 -34.84 -0.97
CA GLY A 44 8.13 -34.56 -2.16
C GLY A 44 6.71 -34.07 -1.86
N ASN A 45 6.38 -33.76 -0.60
CA ASN A 45 5.11 -33.11 -0.28
C ASN A 45 5.17 -31.65 -0.74
N SER A 46 4.09 -31.18 -1.36
CA SER A 46 3.95 -29.80 -1.80
C SER A 46 3.16 -28.94 -0.82
N TYR A 47 3.53 -27.67 -0.75
CA TYR A 47 2.97 -26.62 0.08
C TYR A 47 2.72 -25.39 -0.79
N GLN A 48 1.69 -24.59 -0.46
CA GLN A 48 1.58 -23.25 -1.05
C GLN A 48 2.51 -22.31 -0.29
N LEU A 49 3.15 -21.37 -0.98
CA LEU A 49 4.10 -20.43 -0.37
C LEU A 49 3.47 -19.62 0.77
N LYS A 50 2.20 -19.21 0.60
CA LYS A 50 1.40 -18.55 1.64
C LYS A 50 1.26 -19.36 2.94
N ASP A 51 1.31 -20.68 2.85
CA ASP A 51 1.19 -21.59 3.99
C ASP A 51 2.51 -21.70 4.76
N LEU A 52 3.59 -21.06 4.29
CA LEU A 52 4.89 -21.07 4.96
C LEU A 52 5.19 -19.76 5.69
N LEU A 53 4.23 -18.85 5.82
CA LEU A 53 4.39 -17.59 6.56
C LEU A 53 4.74 -17.86 8.04
N ALA A 54 5.91 -17.37 8.47
CA ALA A 54 6.46 -17.71 9.77
C ALA A 54 5.89 -16.86 10.91
N GLY A 55 5.17 -17.47 11.85
CA GLY A 55 4.60 -16.78 13.02
C GLY A 55 3.21 -16.15 12.82
N ALA A 56 2.59 -16.39 11.67
CA ALA A 56 1.16 -16.15 11.45
C ALA A 56 0.34 -17.44 11.70
N ASP A 57 -0.98 -17.37 11.59
CA ASP A 57 -1.83 -18.56 11.52
C ASP A 57 -1.50 -19.32 10.22
N VAL A 58 -0.81 -20.45 10.37
CA VAL A 58 -0.38 -21.27 9.24
C VAL A 58 -1.54 -22.17 8.81
N LYS A 59 -1.86 -22.22 7.51
CA LYS A 59 -2.88 -23.14 7.01
C LYS A 59 -2.24 -24.47 6.63
N VAL A 60 -2.71 -25.56 7.24
CA VAL A 60 -2.32 -26.92 6.86
C VAL A 60 -3.55 -27.66 6.36
N GLY A 61 -3.60 -27.87 5.04
CA GLY A 61 -4.66 -28.58 4.32
C GLY A 61 -6.00 -27.84 4.33
N LYS A 62 -6.67 -27.79 5.49
CA LYS A 62 -7.94 -27.06 5.72
C LYS A 62 -8.09 -26.44 7.13
N SER A 63 -7.16 -26.67 8.05
CA SER A 63 -7.19 -26.14 9.42
C SER A 63 -6.11 -25.09 9.60
N ALA A 64 -6.44 -23.99 10.30
CA ALA A 64 -5.44 -23.01 10.73
C ALA A 64 -4.73 -23.53 12.00
N THR A 65 -3.40 -23.47 12.01
CA THR A 65 -2.56 -23.86 13.14
C THR A 65 -1.70 -22.66 13.56
N SER A 66 -1.72 -22.38 14.87
CA SER A 66 -0.91 -21.31 15.45
C SER A 66 0.48 -21.85 15.80
N SER A 67 1.50 -21.04 15.49
CA SER A 67 2.86 -21.23 15.96
C SER A 67 3.34 -19.95 16.64
N ILE A 68 4.15 -20.09 17.69
CA ILE A 68 4.63 -18.96 18.48
C ILE A 68 6.15 -19.06 18.58
N PRO A 69 6.90 -17.96 18.32
CA PRO A 69 8.31 -17.92 18.63
C PRO A 69 8.47 -17.92 20.16
N ILE A 70 9.19 -18.92 20.68
CA ILE A 70 9.45 -19.03 22.12
C ILE A 70 10.92 -18.67 22.36
N PRO A 71 11.23 -17.73 23.27
CA PRO A 71 12.60 -17.33 23.56
C PRO A 71 13.50 -18.53 23.87
N CYS A 72 14.53 -18.69 23.07
CA CYS A 72 15.43 -19.83 23.09
C CYS A 72 16.76 -19.40 22.44
N ASP A 73 17.88 -19.58 23.13
CA ASP A 73 19.20 -19.28 22.55
C ASP A 73 19.55 -20.39 21.55
N THR A 74 19.41 -20.07 20.26
CA THR A 74 19.64 -20.94 19.11
C THR A 74 20.63 -20.35 18.12
N GLY A 75 21.29 -19.25 18.49
CA GLY A 75 22.28 -18.57 17.66
C GLY A 75 21.71 -18.09 16.32
N ILE A 76 22.15 -18.66 15.19
CA ILE A 76 21.72 -18.25 13.83
C ILE A 76 20.32 -18.72 13.42
N PHE A 77 19.67 -19.54 14.26
CA PHE A 77 18.34 -20.08 13.99
C PHE A 77 17.26 -19.34 14.78
N GLU A 78 16.01 -19.55 14.39
CA GLU A 78 14.82 -19.14 15.12
C GLU A 78 13.78 -20.26 15.04
N LEU A 79 13.28 -20.72 16.19
CA LEU A 79 12.38 -21.87 16.28
C LEU A 79 10.96 -21.43 16.61
N TYR A 80 10.00 -21.93 15.84
CA TYR A 80 8.57 -21.65 16.03
C TYR A 80 7.85 -22.95 16.37
N PHE A 81 7.17 -22.98 17.52
CA PHE A 81 6.54 -24.20 18.01
C PHE A 81 5.04 -24.19 17.71
N GLU A 82 4.59 -25.15 16.90
CA GLU A 82 3.18 -25.37 16.59
C GLU A 82 2.44 -25.92 17.81
N THR A 83 1.18 -25.52 17.97
CA THR A 83 0.29 -26.14 18.96
C THR A 83 0.17 -27.65 18.74
N GLY A 84 0.39 -28.44 19.81
CA GLY A 84 0.44 -29.90 19.76
C GLY A 84 1.79 -30.49 19.36
N SER A 85 2.85 -29.68 19.19
CA SER A 85 4.21 -30.16 18.95
C SER A 85 4.83 -30.87 20.16
N GLY A 86 4.23 -30.75 21.35
CA GLY A 86 4.76 -31.29 22.60
C GLY A 86 5.88 -30.44 23.20
N MET A 87 6.00 -29.20 22.72
CA MET A 87 7.03 -28.23 23.07
C MET A 87 6.52 -26.77 23.15
N GLU A 88 5.27 -26.50 22.84
CA GLU A 88 4.68 -25.15 22.75
C GLU A 88 4.34 -24.50 24.10
N ASP A 89 3.91 -25.28 25.09
CA ASP A 89 3.50 -24.77 26.41
C ASP A 89 4.72 -24.44 27.29
N GLN A 90 4.80 -23.19 27.77
CA GLN A 90 5.86 -22.73 28.68
C GLN A 90 5.56 -23.11 30.15
N GLY A 91 4.31 -23.40 30.48
CA GLY A 91 3.88 -23.87 31.81
C GLY A 91 4.12 -25.36 32.03
N ASP A 92 4.27 -26.16 30.97
CA ASP A 92 4.51 -27.60 31.08
C ASP A 92 6.01 -27.93 31.22
N ALA A 93 6.36 -28.59 32.33
CA ALA A 93 7.74 -28.93 32.65
C ALA A 93 8.39 -29.92 31.64
N SER A 94 7.60 -30.83 31.07
CA SER A 94 8.08 -31.78 30.05
C SER A 94 8.34 -31.07 28.73
N HIS A 95 7.47 -30.14 28.34
CA HIS A 95 7.67 -29.28 27.16
C HIS A 95 8.93 -28.43 27.33
N ASN A 96 9.12 -27.82 28.50
CA ASN A 96 10.31 -27.05 28.84
C ASN A 96 11.59 -27.89 28.74
N ALA A 97 11.57 -29.13 29.27
CA ALA A 97 12.71 -30.04 29.20
C ALA A 97 13.06 -30.45 27.76
N ARG A 98 12.04 -30.75 26.93
CA ARG A 98 12.23 -31.07 25.51
C ARG A 98 12.79 -29.87 24.73
N ARG A 99 12.20 -28.69 24.92
CA ARG A 99 12.69 -27.45 24.29
C ARG A 99 14.13 -27.16 24.68
N ALA A 100 14.52 -27.33 25.95
CA ALA A 100 15.89 -27.09 26.38
C ALA A 100 16.91 -27.95 25.60
N VAL A 101 16.56 -29.20 25.28
CA VAL A 101 17.40 -30.08 24.45
C VAL A 101 17.48 -29.55 23.02
N VAL A 102 16.33 -29.27 22.38
CA VAL A 102 16.27 -28.77 21.00
C VAL A 102 17.05 -27.45 20.87
N CYS A 103 16.83 -26.52 21.80
CA CYS A 103 17.57 -25.26 21.89
C CYS A 103 19.09 -25.47 21.92
N ARG A 104 19.59 -26.39 22.76
CA ARG A 104 21.03 -26.62 22.86
C ARG A 104 21.62 -27.27 21.61
N VAL A 105 20.89 -28.18 20.94
CA VAL A 105 21.36 -28.75 19.65
C VAL A 105 21.51 -27.65 18.60
N PHE A 106 20.51 -26.78 18.45
CA PHE A 106 20.57 -25.67 17.49
C PHE A 106 21.63 -24.63 17.85
N HIS A 107 21.86 -24.38 19.13
CA HIS A 107 22.98 -23.53 19.56
C HIS A 107 24.33 -24.18 19.24
N ASP A 108 24.51 -25.46 19.57
CA ASP A 108 25.75 -26.22 19.28
C ASP A 108 26.03 -26.30 17.76
N LEU A 109 24.98 -26.37 16.93
CA LEU A 109 25.06 -26.26 15.47
C LEU A 109 25.36 -24.83 15.00
N SER A 110 24.71 -23.84 15.58
CA SER A 110 24.99 -22.44 15.29
C SER A 110 26.48 -22.18 15.49
N ASP A 111 27.05 -22.52 16.65
CA ASP A 111 28.48 -22.34 16.95
C ASP A 111 29.41 -23.11 15.99
N PHE A 112 28.98 -24.29 15.57
CA PHE A 112 29.72 -25.12 14.64
C PHE A 112 29.74 -24.55 13.21
N ILE A 113 28.67 -23.89 12.76
CA ILE A 113 28.56 -23.32 11.42
C ILE A 113 29.24 -21.95 11.35
N VAL A 114 30.11 -21.79 10.36
CA VAL A 114 30.77 -20.52 10.02
C VAL A 114 29.98 -19.86 8.90
N THR A 115 29.35 -18.72 9.18
CA THR A 115 28.37 -18.09 8.29
C THR A 115 28.40 -16.56 8.41
N PRO A 116 28.10 -15.82 7.33
CA PRO A 116 27.89 -14.37 7.39
C PRO A 116 26.68 -13.94 8.23
N LEU A 117 25.78 -14.86 8.62
CA LEU A 117 24.68 -14.56 9.56
C LEU A 117 25.18 -14.13 10.96
N LYS A 118 26.46 -14.37 11.27
CA LYS A 118 27.11 -13.94 12.51
C LYS A 118 27.87 -12.62 12.37
N ASP A 119 27.88 -12.02 11.17
CA ASP A 119 28.57 -10.75 10.94
C ASP A 119 27.91 -9.63 11.78
N LEU A 120 28.72 -8.68 12.24
CA LEU A 120 28.25 -7.59 13.11
C LEU A 120 27.12 -6.79 12.41
N GLY A 121 25.97 -6.70 13.06
CA GLY A 121 24.79 -5.97 12.55
C GLY A 121 23.84 -6.83 11.71
N ASN A 122 24.18 -8.09 11.40
CA ASN A 122 23.26 -9.01 10.74
C ASN A 122 22.24 -9.57 11.75
N THR A 123 20.96 -9.32 11.50
CA THR A 123 19.85 -9.80 12.34
C THR A 123 19.08 -10.97 11.73
N THR A 124 19.43 -11.37 10.51
CA THR A 124 18.76 -12.45 9.78
C THR A 124 18.89 -13.78 10.51
N LYS A 125 17.81 -14.56 10.56
CA LYS A 125 17.77 -15.90 11.16
C LYS A 125 17.20 -16.94 10.21
N VAL A 126 17.70 -18.16 10.34
CA VAL A 126 17.10 -19.34 9.71
C VAL A 126 15.89 -19.77 10.53
N LYS A 127 14.70 -19.50 10.00
CA LYS A 127 13.42 -19.84 10.63
C LYS A 127 13.06 -21.32 10.43
N ILE A 128 12.87 -22.06 11.52
CA ILE A 128 12.49 -23.47 11.52
C ILE A 128 11.12 -23.65 12.18
N TRP A 129 10.22 -24.34 11.49
CA TRP A 129 8.90 -24.67 12.01
C TRP A 129 8.91 -26.02 12.73
N VAL A 130 8.76 -26.01 14.06
CA VAL A 130 8.64 -27.21 14.89
C VAL A 130 7.18 -27.62 14.96
N ARG A 131 6.84 -28.69 14.24
CA ARG A 131 5.48 -29.11 13.91
C ARG A 131 4.92 -30.17 14.84
N ASN A 132 3.60 -30.24 14.90
CA ASN A 132 2.91 -31.42 15.40
C ASN A 132 3.05 -32.55 14.38
N ILE A 133 3.73 -33.64 14.79
CA ILE A 133 4.00 -34.77 13.90
C ILE A 133 2.72 -35.42 13.34
N ASN A 134 1.60 -35.35 14.05
CA ASN A 134 0.32 -35.92 13.60
C ASN A 134 -0.34 -35.10 12.48
N ASN A 135 0.10 -33.85 12.28
CA ASN A 135 -0.39 -32.97 11.22
C ASN A 135 0.43 -33.08 9.93
N LEU A 136 1.45 -33.94 9.90
CA LEU A 136 2.28 -34.18 8.74
C LEU A 136 1.78 -35.37 7.92
N PRO A 137 1.76 -35.26 6.58
CA PRO A 137 1.37 -36.37 5.72
C PRO A 137 2.47 -37.45 5.70
N ASN A 138 2.06 -38.71 5.50
CA ASN A 138 2.96 -39.83 5.20
C ASN A 138 4.07 -40.10 6.24
N VAL A 139 3.87 -39.74 7.51
CA VAL A 139 4.84 -40.04 8.57
C VAL A 139 4.91 -41.55 8.83
N PRO A 140 6.09 -42.19 8.80
CA PRO A 140 6.24 -43.59 9.16
C PRO A 140 5.81 -43.88 10.59
N SER A 141 5.14 -45.01 10.84
CA SER A 141 4.53 -45.35 12.13
C SER A 141 5.51 -45.43 13.32
N ASN A 142 6.79 -45.65 13.04
CA ASN A 142 7.86 -45.79 14.04
C ASN A 142 8.86 -44.62 14.01
N ALA A 143 8.56 -43.54 13.28
CA ALA A 143 9.45 -42.39 13.20
C ALA A 143 9.64 -41.76 14.60
N LEU A 144 10.89 -41.56 14.99
CA LEU A 144 11.26 -40.84 16.21
C LEU A 144 11.11 -39.33 16.00
N GLY A 145 11.50 -38.87 14.82
CA GLY A 145 11.29 -37.52 14.33
C GLY A 145 11.40 -37.51 12.80
N LEU A 146 11.35 -36.30 12.27
CA LEU A 146 11.61 -35.98 10.86
C LEU A 146 12.01 -34.51 10.77
N ALA A 147 12.87 -34.15 9.84
CA ALA A 147 13.08 -32.75 9.49
C ALA A 147 13.52 -32.56 8.04
N THR A 148 13.20 -31.39 7.51
CA THR A 148 13.44 -31.03 6.12
C THR A 148 13.70 -29.54 6.00
N SER A 149 14.49 -29.16 5.00
CA SER A 149 14.40 -27.81 4.46
C SER A 149 13.32 -27.76 3.40
N PHE A 150 12.84 -26.57 3.11
CA PHE A 150 12.02 -26.31 1.95
C PHE A 150 12.88 -26.09 0.71
N TYR A 151 12.25 -26.31 -0.46
CA TYR A 151 12.85 -26.19 -1.78
C TYR A 151 11.93 -25.38 -2.69
N THR A 152 12.49 -24.35 -3.30
CA THR A 152 11.76 -23.39 -4.13
C THR A 152 12.29 -23.38 -5.56
N MET A 153 11.46 -23.77 -6.52
CA MET A 153 11.80 -23.82 -7.95
C MET A 153 10.58 -23.52 -8.83
N PRO A 154 10.77 -23.03 -10.07
CA PRO A 154 9.67 -22.79 -10.97
C PRO A 154 9.04 -24.10 -11.46
N TYR A 155 7.70 -24.10 -11.58
CA TYR A 155 6.92 -25.22 -12.11
C TYR A 155 6.91 -25.22 -13.64
N ASN A 156 7.20 -26.36 -14.28
CA ASN A 156 6.94 -26.52 -15.71
C ASN A 156 6.56 -27.96 -16.09
N THR A 157 5.33 -28.13 -16.59
CA THR A 157 4.76 -29.43 -17.00
C THR A 157 5.15 -29.89 -18.41
N THR A 158 5.79 -29.02 -19.21
CA THR A 158 6.15 -29.27 -20.61
C THR A 158 7.67 -29.33 -20.84
N ALA A 159 8.47 -28.89 -19.87
CA ALA A 159 9.89 -28.71 -20.10
C ALA A 159 10.80 -29.82 -19.59
N ASN A 160 11.93 -29.96 -20.30
CA ASN A 160 13.02 -30.87 -20.01
C ASN A 160 14.09 -30.24 -19.11
N PHE A 161 13.80 -29.09 -18.48
CA PHE A 161 14.75 -28.39 -17.63
C PHE A 161 14.63 -28.82 -16.16
N GLY A 162 15.76 -28.74 -15.48
CA GLY A 162 15.96 -29.16 -14.10
C GLY A 162 17.40 -28.88 -13.72
N GLY A 163 17.91 -29.53 -12.67
CA GLY A 163 19.29 -29.29 -12.23
C GLY A 163 19.61 -29.69 -10.79
N ILE A 164 20.67 -29.09 -10.25
CA ILE A 164 21.03 -29.17 -8.83
C ILE A 164 20.42 -27.99 -8.10
N ILE A 165 19.53 -28.27 -7.16
CA ILE A 165 18.89 -27.27 -6.31
C ILE A 165 19.45 -27.36 -4.89
N ASP A 166 19.68 -26.19 -4.29
CA ASP A 166 20.01 -26.07 -2.88
C ASP A 166 18.77 -25.71 -2.07
N ASN A 167 18.77 -26.10 -0.81
CA ASN A 167 17.64 -25.93 0.08
C ASN A 167 17.65 -24.52 0.73
N GLU A 168 16.48 -24.02 1.14
CA GLU A 168 16.34 -22.66 1.69
C GLU A 168 17.15 -22.42 2.99
N VAL A 169 17.37 -23.45 3.80
CA VAL A 169 18.27 -23.38 4.98
C VAL A 169 19.72 -23.11 4.56
N TRP A 170 20.24 -23.88 3.59
CA TRP A 170 21.59 -23.76 3.06
C TRP A 170 21.81 -22.40 2.39
N LYS A 171 20.85 -21.96 1.58
CA LYS A 171 20.89 -20.66 0.89
C LYS A 171 21.01 -19.54 1.91
N THR A 172 20.14 -19.53 2.92
CA THR A 172 20.15 -18.49 3.96
C THR A 172 21.46 -18.43 4.75
N ILE A 173 21.99 -19.61 5.12
CA ILE A 173 23.27 -19.73 5.83
C ILE A 173 24.45 -19.25 4.97
N THR A 174 24.46 -19.56 3.68
CA THR A 174 25.58 -19.26 2.80
C THR A 174 25.55 -17.82 2.31
N LEU A 175 24.37 -17.29 1.98
CA LEU A 175 24.17 -15.89 1.57
C LEU A 175 24.46 -14.93 2.72
N GLY A 176 23.96 -15.24 3.93
CA GLY A 176 23.89 -14.29 5.03
C GLY A 176 22.65 -13.38 4.98
N SER A 177 21.69 -13.69 4.11
CA SER A 177 20.40 -13.01 3.97
C SER A 177 19.31 -14.06 3.82
N ASP A 178 18.05 -13.69 4.06
CA ASP A 178 16.91 -14.59 3.90
C ASP A 178 16.79 -15.07 2.45
N SER A 179 16.63 -16.37 2.23
CA SER A 179 16.67 -16.94 0.88
C SER A 179 15.38 -16.71 0.07
N PHE A 180 14.30 -16.25 0.70
CA PHE A 180 13.08 -15.81 0.01
C PHE A 180 13.13 -14.34 -0.42
N ILE A 181 14.24 -13.65 -0.19
CA ILE A 181 14.45 -12.31 -0.72
C ILE A 181 14.33 -12.35 -2.26
N ASN A 182 13.52 -11.46 -2.82
CA ASN A 182 13.21 -11.37 -4.25
C ASN A 182 12.54 -12.63 -4.87
N VAL A 183 12.27 -13.70 -4.11
CA VAL A 183 11.41 -14.82 -4.54
C VAL A 183 9.94 -14.39 -4.48
N ALA A 184 9.57 -13.78 -3.36
CA ALA A 184 8.25 -13.21 -3.14
C ALA A 184 8.33 -11.69 -3.27
N SER A 185 7.42 -11.09 -4.04
CA SER A 185 7.29 -9.63 -4.05
C SER A 185 6.66 -9.21 -2.72
N PRO A 186 7.11 -8.12 -2.06
CA PRO A 186 6.50 -7.69 -0.81
C PRO A 186 5.05 -7.26 -1.08
N LEU A 187 4.11 -8.20 -0.95
CA LEU A 187 2.77 -7.87 -0.53
C LEU A 187 2.94 -7.22 0.85
N THR A 188 2.55 -5.97 1.04
CA THR A 188 2.48 -5.34 2.35
C THR A 188 1.14 -5.69 2.98
N ASN A 189 1.14 -6.08 4.26
CA ASN A 189 -0.06 -6.16 5.06
C ASN A 189 0.00 -5.00 6.06
N THR A 190 -1.00 -4.14 5.99
CA THR A 190 -1.21 -2.95 6.84
C THR A 190 -1.89 -3.29 8.17
N ASN A 191 -2.10 -4.58 8.47
CA ASN A 191 -2.77 -5.08 9.67
C ASN A 191 -1.80 -5.81 10.60
N GLY A 192 -0.67 -5.17 10.94
CA GLY A 192 0.11 -5.47 12.14
C GLY A 192 0.63 -6.90 12.36
N ASN A 193 0.41 -7.84 11.45
CA ASN A 193 0.88 -9.22 11.54
C ASN A 193 1.18 -9.73 10.14
N GLN A 194 2.37 -9.35 9.66
CA GLN A 194 3.14 -9.98 8.59
C GLN A 194 2.63 -9.80 7.16
N SER A 195 3.32 -8.98 6.39
CA SER A 195 3.89 -9.49 5.14
C SER A 195 5.06 -8.60 4.72
N SER A 196 6.23 -9.23 4.55
CA SER A 196 7.43 -8.73 3.89
C SER A 196 8.14 -9.94 3.28
N SER A 197 8.84 -9.77 2.16
CA SER A 197 9.76 -10.80 1.63
C SER A 197 10.70 -11.28 2.75
N GLY A 198 10.91 -12.59 2.86
CA GLY A 198 11.77 -13.16 3.89
C GLY A 198 11.13 -13.37 5.27
N ASN A 199 9.81 -13.57 5.31
CA ASN A 199 9.13 -14.02 6.53
C ASN A 199 8.47 -15.39 6.34
N PHE A 200 9.23 -16.32 5.75
CA PHE A 200 8.80 -17.69 5.53
C PHE A 200 9.67 -18.66 6.32
N TYR A 201 9.13 -19.85 6.59
CA TYR A 201 9.92 -20.95 7.11
C TYR A 201 10.91 -21.43 6.05
N HIS A 202 12.16 -21.63 6.46
CA HIS A 202 13.20 -22.19 5.60
C HIS A 202 13.24 -23.72 5.69
N GLY A 203 12.78 -24.27 6.82
CA GLY A 203 12.62 -25.69 7.03
C GLY A 203 11.63 -25.99 8.14
N MET A 204 11.35 -27.27 8.33
CA MET A 204 10.47 -27.76 9.39
C MET A 204 11.02 -29.02 10.03
N MET A 205 10.54 -29.34 11.23
CA MET A 205 10.84 -30.57 11.94
C MET A 205 9.70 -31.00 12.84
N ALA A 206 9.62 -32.29 13.17
CA ALA A 206 8.63 -32.81 14.11
C ALA A 206 9.19 -34.01 14.89
N PHE A 207 8.67 -34.26 16.08
CA PHE A 207 9.11 -35.35 16.95
C PHE A 207 7.91 -36.10 17.54
N ASN A 208 8.07 -37.41 17.73
CA ASN A 208 7.02 -38.25 18.30
C ASN A 208 7.12 -38.31 19.83
N PHE A 209 6.34 -37.48 20.52
CA PHE A 209 6.26 -37.50 21.99
C PHE A 209 5.12 -38.36 22.56
N ASN A 210 4.28 -38.96 21.72
CA ASN A 210 3.09 -39.68 22.16
C ASN A 210 3.39 -41.16 22.49
N SER A 211 4.29 -41.80 21.73
CA SER A 211 4.56 -43.24 21.85
C SER A 211 5.99 -43.58 22.22
N VAL A 212 6.83 -42.58 22.55
CA VAL A 212 8.27 -42.74 22.78
C VAL A 212 8.65 -42.16 24.14
N ILE A 213 9.50 -42.89 24.87
CA ILE A 213 10.06 -42.43 26.14
C ILE A 213 11.41 -41.76 25.86
N TRP A 214 11.50 -40.48 26.17
CA TRP A 214 12.64 -39.63 25.81
C TRP A 214 13.54 -39.34 27.01
N ASN A 215 14.85 -39.48 26.82
CA ASN A 215 15.85 -38.89 27.70
C ASN A 215 16.07 -37.43 27.31
N THR A 216 15.63 -36.52 28.18
CA THR A 216 15.86 -35.07 28.05
C THR A 216 16.98 -34.57 28.97
N ASN A 217 17.58 -35.46 29.77
CA ASN A 217 18.66 -35.10 30.68
C ASN A 217 20.00 -35.06 29.94
N LEU A 218 20.51 -33.85 29.74
CA LEU A 218 21.78 -33.60 29.06
C LEU A 218 23.01 -34.01 29.89
N GLY A 219 22.86 -34.27 31.19
CA GLY A 219 23.95 -34.68 32.08
C GLY A 219 24.22 -36.19 32.15
N ILE A 220 23.39 -37.02 31.51
CA ILE A 220 23.54 -38.49 31.49
C ILE A 220 23.38 -39.05 30.07
N ASN A 221 23.94 -40.23 29.83
CA ASN A 221 23.63 -41.03 28.64
C ASN A 221 22.19 -41.54 28.74
N ALA A 222 21.58 -41.81 27.58
CA ALA A 222 20.24 -42.37 27.53
C ALA A 222 20.16 -43.72 28.29
N PRO A 223 19.22 -43.88 29.23
CA PRO A 223 18.94 -45.16 29.88
C PRO A 223 18.46 -46.23 28.90
N THR A 224 18.50 -47.50 29.33
CA THR A 224 18.19 -48.67 28.49
C THR A 224 16.81 -48.70 27.84
N SER A 225 15.84 -47.96 28.38
CA SER A 225 14.46 -47.87 27.88
C SER A 225 14.09 -46.52 27.27
N GLN A 226 15.06 -45.62 27.10
CA GLN A 226 14.81 -44.26 26.62
C GLN A 226 15.64 -43.94 25.37
N TYR A 227 15.06 -43.14 24.49
CA TYR A 227 15.74 -42.59 23.32
C TYR A 227 16.36 -41.25 23.68
N ASP A 228 17.59 -40.98 23.25
CA ASP A 228 18.25 -39.71 23.51
C ASP A 228 17.70 -38.61 22.59
N LEU A 229 17.00 -37.62 23.15
CA LEU A 229 16.38 -36.57 22.33
C LEU A 229 17.42 -35.73 21.60
N TYR A 230 18.57 -35.44 22.20
CA TYR A 230 19.64 -34.68 21.53
C TYR A 230 20.12 -35.41 20.27
N THR A 231 20.37 -36.72 20.39
CA THR A 231 20.80 -37.57 19.26
C THR A 231 19.81 -37.49 18.10
N VAL A 232 18.52 -37.65 18.37
CA VAL A 232 17.50 -37.60 17.32
C VAL A 232 17.37 -36.19 16.73
N VAL A 233 17.36 -35.14 17.55
CA VAL A 233 17.28 -33.76 17.04
C VAL A 233 18.47 -33.44 16.14
N LEU A 234 19.69 -33.84 16.52
CA LEU A 234 20.89 -33.65 15.70
C LEU A 234 20.83 -34.44 14.39
N HIS A 235 20.31 -35.66 14.43
CA HIS A 235 20.07 -36.46 13.24
C HIS A 235 19.09 -35.75 12.28
N GLU A 236 17.90 -35.41 12.77
CA GLU A 236 16.85 -34.82 11.92
C GLU A 236 17.30 -33.49 11.33
N VAL A 237 17.81 -32.56 12.14
CA VAL A 237 18.24 -31.24 11.63
C VAL A 237 19.37 -31.35 10.60
N THR A 238 20.17 -32.43 10.62
CA THR A 238 21.20 -32.67 9.60
C THR A 238 20.58 -33.00 8.23
N HIS A 239 19.41 -33.66 8.18
CA HIS A 239 18.62 -33.75 6.95
C HIS A 239 18.14 -32.36 6.48
N ALA A 240 17.66 -31.51 7.40
CA ALA A 240 17.26 -30.15 7.07
C ALA A 240 18.44 -29.28 6.57
N LEU A 241 19.67 -29.57 6.99
CA LEU A 241 20.87 -28.94 6.43
C LEU A 241 21.15 -29.41 4.99
N GLY A 242 20.51 -30.47 4.50
CA GLY A 242 20.67 -30.96 3.13
C GLY A 242 21.49 -32.23 3.00
N PHE A 243 21.78 -32.92 4.12
CA PHE A 243 22.21 -34.32 4.09
C PHE A 243 21.01 -35.19 3.74
N THR A 244 20.55 -35.09 2.49
CA THR A 244 19.41 -35.86 1.98
C THR A 244 19.54 -36.06 0.49
N SER A 245 19.17 -37.25 0.04
CA SER A 245 18.96 -37.54 -1.36
C SER A 245 17.57 -37.08 -1.79
N LEU A 246 17.48 -36.55 -3.01
CA LEU A 246 16.21 -36.25 -3.68
C LEU A 246 15.92 -37.24 -4.81
N ILE A 247 16.58 -38.41 -4.79
CA ILE A 247 16.38 -39.51 -5.75
C ILE A 247 15.34 -40.48 -5.20
N ASN A 248 14.31 -40.79 -5.98
CA ASN A 248 13.33 -41.81 -5.64
C ASN A 248 13.76 -43.21 -6.11
N ALA A 249 12.97 -44.25 -5.78
CA ALA A 249 13.27 -45.64 -6.12
C ALA A 249 13.50 -45.91 -7.62
N ASN A 250 12.95 -45.06 -8.51
CA ASN A 250 13.09 -45.17 -9.96
C ASN A 250 14.23 -44.31 -10.52
N GLY A 251 15.05 -43.70 -9.67
CA GLY A 251 16.11 -42.78 -10.08
C GLY A 251 15.63 -41.37 -10.44
N GLN A 252 14.32 -41.10 -10.39
CA GLN A 252 13.74 -39.79 -10.72
C GLN A 252 13.78 -38.87 -9.49
N SER A 253 13.50 -37.57 -9.68
CA SER A 253 13.35 -36.65 -8.56
C SER A 253 12.17 -37.03 -7.68
N VAL A 254 12.32 -36.89 -6.36
CA VAL A 254 11.23 -37.06 -5.38
C VAL A 254 10.09 -36.04 -5.56
N PHE A 255 10.35 -34.89 -6.21
CA PHE A 255 9.34 -33.87 -6.48
C PHE A 255 8.38 -34.24 -7.63
N GLY A 256 8.66 -35.33 -8.36
CA GLY A 256 7.81 -35.83 -9.42
C GLY A 256 8.01 -35.17 -10.79
N THR A 257 7.07 -35.42 -11.69
CA THR A 257 7.15 -34.98 -13.10
C THR A 257 7.03 -33.46 -13.22
N GLY A 258 7.92 -32.85 -14.01
CA GLY A 258 7.99 -31.38 -14.19
C GLY A 258 8.87 -30.66 -13.17
N TYR A 259 9.42 -31.40 -12.19
CA TYR A 259 10.36 -30.89 -11.18
C TYR A 259 11.63 -31.75 -11.13
N ASN A 260 12.37 -31.80 -12.24
CA ASN A 260 13.56 -32.64 -12.39
C ASN A 260 14.80 -32.07 -11.66
N TYR A 261 14.67 -31.81 -10.36
CA TYR A 261 15.72 -31.27 -9.50
C TYR A 261 16.26 -32.33 -8.54
N PHE A 262 17.57 -32.30 -8.32
CA PHE A 262 18.30 -33.18 -7.41
C PHE A 262 19.11 -32.32 -6.43
N SER A 263 19.55 -32.91 -5.31
CA SER A 263 20.32 -32.15 -4.32
C SER A 263 21.81 -32.10 -4.70
N ARG A 264 22.54 -31.15 -4.12
CA ARG A 264 24.00 -31.12 -4.22
C ARG A 264 24.63 -32.39 -3.63
N TYR A 265 24.00 -32.96 -2.60
CA TYR A 265 24.37 -34.26 -2.03
C TYR A 265 24.32 -35.37 -3.08
N ASP A 266 23.24 -35.44 -3.88
CA ASP A 266 23.10 -36.44 -4.95
C ASP A 266 24.22 -36.38 -6.00
N SER A 267 24.74 -35.17 -6.27
CA SER A 267 25.83 -34.96 -7.24
C SER A 267 27.15 -35.64 -6.84
N LEU A 268 27.28 -36.01 -5.56
CA LEU A 268 28.45 -36.67 -4.97
C LEU A 268 28.25 -38.18 -4.78
N LEU A 269 27.06 -38.72 -5.08
CA LEU A 269 26.80 -40.14 -5.01
C LEU A 269 27.37 -40.88 -6.23
N LYS A 270 28.06 -42.00 -5.96
CA LYS A 270 28.58 -42.90 -7.00
C LYS A 270 28.34 -44.36 -6.66
N ASN A 271 28.42 -45.21 -7.67
CA ASN A 271 28.43 -46.67 -7.49
C ASN A 271 29.55 -47.10 -6.51
N ASN A 272 29.48 -48.34 -6.01
CA ASN A 272 30.43 -48.87 -5.02
C ASN A 272 31.92 -48.71 -5.41
N GLY A 273 32.21 -48.83 -6.71
CA GLY A 273 33.56 -48.67 -7.27
C GLY A 273 34.03 -47.23 -7.47
N GLY A 274 33.15 -46.23 -7.30
CA GLY A 274 33.47 -44.80 -7.48
C GLY A 274 33.67 -44.35 -8.92
N THR A 275 33.37 -45.21 -9.90
CA THR A 275 33.60 -44.98 -11.33
C THR A 275 32.43 -44.30 -12.04
N GLN A 276 31.21 -44.48 -11.54
CA GLN A 276 29.98 -43.96 -12.18
C GLN A 276 29.18 -43.13 -11.18
N LYS A 277 28.84 -41.90 -11.54
CA LYS A 277 27.92 -41.05 -10.76
C LYS A 277 26.50 -41.60 -10.85
N ILE A 278 25.72 -41.45 -9.77
CA ILE A 278 24.31 -41.86 -9.76
C ILE A 278 23.46 -40.94 -10.64
N ILE A 279 23.72 -39.63 -10.58
CA ILE A 279 23.14 -38.65 -11.51
C ILE A 279 24.22 -38.06 -12.43
N THR A 280 23.85 -37.79 -13.68
CA THR A 280 24.72 -37.20 -14.69
C THR A 280 24.09 -35.96 -15.30
N ASN A 281 24.94 -34.97 -15.57
CA ASN A 281 24.58 -33.78 -16.32
C ASN A 281 24.72 -34.10 -17.82
N ASN A 282 23.61 -33.99 -18.55
CA ASN A 282 23.57 -34.28 -20.00
C ASN A 282 23.61 -33.02 -20.87
N GLY A 283 23.71 -31.83 -20.27
CA GLY A 283 23.77 -30.55 -20.96
C GLY A 283 25.17 -29.92 -20.96
N THR A 284 25.28 -28.75 -21.60
CA THR A 284 26.46 -27.88 -21.55
C THR A 284 26.51 -27.05 -20.28
N CYS A 285 25.35 -26.83 -19.66
CA CYS A 285 25.16 -25.98 -18.49
C CYS A 285 25.41 -26.75 -17.20
N SER A 286 26.29 -26.25 -16.34
CA SER A 286 26.98 -27.12 -15.38
C SER A 286 26.15 -27.62 -14.20
N LEU A 287 25.13 -26.88 -13.79
CA LEU A 287 24.17 -27.28 -12.74
C LEU A 287 22.81 -27.65 -13.32
N TYR A 288 22.62 -27.62 -14.63
CA TYR A 288 21.33 -27.88 -15.26
C TYR A 288 21.26 -29.29 -15.81
N ASN A 289 20.04 -29.73 -16.15
CA ASN A 289 19.79 -30.93 -16.95
C ASN A 289 20.41 -32.21 -16.36
N TYR A 290 20.37 -32.32 -15.02
CA TYR A 290 20.72 -33.54 -14.33
C TYR A 290 19.60 -34.56 -14.46
N SER A 291 19.98 -35.83 -14.59
CA SER A 291 19.07 -36.97 -14.60
C SER A 291 19.78 -38.20 -14.06
N PHE A 292 19.02 -39.26 -13.78
CA PHE A 292 19.60 -40.55 -13.46
C PHE A 292 20.56 -41.01 -14.56
N ASN A 293 21.70 -41.57 -14.18
CA ASN A 293 22.69 -42.05 -15.12
C ASN A 293 22.11 -43.23 -15.93
N SER A 294 21.86 -43.00 -17.22
CA SER A 294 21.27 -43.99 -18.13
C SER A 294 22.15 -45.22 -18.37
N SER A 295 23.42 -45.18 -17.98
CA SER A 295 24.33 -46.35 -18.01
C SER A 295 24.17 -47.26 -16.79
N LEU A 296 23.37 -46.87 -15.79
CA LEU A 296 23.07 -47.66 -14.60
C LEU A 296 21.65 -48.23 -14.68
N ASN A 297 21.44 -49.38 -14.04
CA ASN A 297 20.10 -49.90 -13.78
C ASN A 297 19.61 -49.37 -12.42
N THR A 298 18.33 -49.01 -12.31
CA THR A 298 17.73 -48.53 -11.05
C THR A 298 17.82 -49.55 -9.92
N SER A 299 18.01 -50.84 -10.22
CA SER A 299 18.32 -51.87 -9.22
C SER A 299 19.52 -51.54 -8.34
N ILE A 300 20.45 -50.68 -8.77
CA ILE A 300 21.57 -50.23 -7.91
C ILE A 300 21.09 -49.48 -6.66
N LEU A 301 19.92 -48.85 -6.70
CA LEU A 301 19.33 -48.12 -5.58
C LEU A 301 18.72 -49.07 -4.54
N HIS A 302 18.49 -50.32 -4.92
CA HIS A 302 17.86 -51.38 -4.11
C HIS A 302 18.29 -52.77 -4.62
N PRO A 303 19.55 -53.18 -4.40
CA PRO A 303 20.19 -54.25 -5.16
C PRO A 303 19.70 -55.68 -4.86
N ASN A 304 18.86 -55.89 -3.84
CA ASN A 304 18.47 -57.23 -3.39
C ASN A 304 16.98 -57.34 -3.06
N THR A 305 16.12 -56.96 -4.01
CA THR A 305 14.65 -56.94 -3.84
C THR A 305 14.02 -58.31 -3.60
N SER A 306 14.69 -59.41 -4.01
CA SER A 306 14.21 -60.78 -3.79
C SER A 306 14.38 -61.27 -2.34
N SER A 307 15.22 -60.59 -1.54
CA SER A 307 15.45 -60.86 -0.11
C SER A 307 15.29 -59.57 0.68
N CYS A 308 14.11 -58.96 0.58
CA CYS A 308 13.78 -57.68 1.18
C CYS A 308 13.87 -57.74 2.71
N VAL A 309 14.97 -57.26 3.26
CA VAL A 309 15.18 -57.06 4.70
C VAL A 309 15.46 -55.58 4.89
N THR A 310 14.64 -54.92 5.71
CA THR A 310 14.83 -53.52 6.10
C THR A 310 15.99 -53.40 7.07
N ASP A 311 16.64 -52.25 7.13
CA ASP A 311 17.79 -51.99 8.03
C ASP A 311 18.98 -52.94 7.75
N GLN A 312 19.27 -53.16 6.47
CA GLN A 312 20.38 -54.00 6.03
C GLN A 312 20.95 -53.53 4.68
N THR A 313 22.27 -53.33 4.63
CA THR A 313 23.00 -52.97 3.41
C THR A 313 24.00 -54.04 3.02
N THR A 314 24.01 -54.42 1.74
CA THR A 314 25.08 -55.28 1.21
C THR A 314 26.30 -54.43 0.83
N CYS A 315 27.35 -54.44 1.66
CA CYS A 315 28.52 -53.54 1.51
C CYS A 315 29.26 -53.63 0.16
N SER A 316 29.24 -54.79 -0.50
CA SER A 316 29.86 -54.96 -1.83
C SER A 316 29.09 -54.24 -2.95
N THR A 317 27.84 -53.88 -2.73
CA THR A 317 26.98 -53.17 -3.69
C THR A 317 26.59 -51.77 -3.24
N ALA A 318 26.87 -51.40 -1.99
CA ALA A 318 26.50 -50.11 -1.41
C ALA A 318 27.01 -48.93 -2.24
N ILE A 319 26.11 -47.98 -2.50
CA ILE A 319 26.46 -46.67 -3.06
C ILE A 319 27.33 -45.93 -2.04
N LYS A 320 28.21 -45.06 -2.52
CA LYS A 320 29.11 -44.28 -1.68
C LYS A 320 28.98 -42.81 -1.99
N PHE A 321 29.10 -42.00 -0.95
CA PHE A 321 29.29 -40.57 -1.05
C PHE A 321 30.77 -40.30 -1.32
N PHE A 322 31.07 -39.67 -2.45
CA PHE A 322 32.43 -39.34 -2.88
C PHE A 322 32.63 -37.82 -2.93
N GLY A 323 32.92 -37.26 -1.77
CA GLY A 323 33.41 -35.88 -1.66
C GLY A 323 34.91 -35.76 -1.93
N PRO A 324 35.46 -34.54 -2.09
CA PRO A 324 36.89 -34.30 -2.31
C PRO A 324 37.81 -34.98 -1.28
N THR A 325 37.37 -35.09 -0.03
CA THR A 325 38.14 -35.69 1.08
C THR A 325 37.38 -36.80 1.80
N ASN A 326 36.20 -37.16 1.31
CA ASN A 326 35.27 -38.09 1.95
C ASN A 326 34.89 -39.22 1.01
N THR A 327 35.03 -40.46 1.46
CA THR A 327 34.47 -41.63 0.76
C THR A 327 33.82 -42.52 1.79
N THR A 328 32.49 -42.44 1.87
CA THR A 328 31.72 -43.14 2.91
C THR A 328 30.57 -43.93 2.30
N PRO A 329 30.39 -45.21 2.66
CA PRO A 329 29.21 -45.98 2.29
C PRO A 329 27.93 -45.32 2.75
N VAL A 330 26.95 -45.33 1.86
CA VAL A 330 25.62 -44.78 2.09
C VAL A 330 24.66 -45.94 2.28
N TYR A 331 23.69 -45.77 3.18
CA TYR A 331 22.62 -46.72 3.42
C TYR A 331 21.89 -47.04 2.11
N THR A 332 22.18 -48.22 1.57
CA THR A 332 21.68 -48.71 0.29
C THR A 332 20.99 -50.03 0.58
N SER A 333 19.82 -49.92 1.18
CA SER A 333 19.04 -51.04 1.67
C SER A 333 18.64 -52.01 0.56
N ASN A 334 18.47 -53.28 0.92
CA ASN A 334 18.06 -54.33 -0.02
C ASN A 334 16.74 -53.99 -0.75
N CYS A 335 15.85 -53.27 -0.06
CA CYS A 335 14.66 -52.63 -0.60
C CYS A 335 14.73 -51.12 -0.42
N PHE A 336 14.24 -50.36 -1.40
CA PHE A 336 14.21 -48.91 -1.27
C PHE A 336 13.23 -48.50 -0.16
N GLU A 337 13.75 -47.75 0.81
CA GLU A 337 13.03 -47.21 1.97
C GLU A 337 12.88 -45.70 1.77
N PRO A 338 11.68 -45.22 1.38
CA PRO A 338 11.45 -43.79 1.18
C PRO A 338 11.82 -42.97 2.44
N GLY A 339 12.58 -41.90 2.24
CA GLY A 339 13.09 -41.05 3.33
C GLY A 339 14.36 -41.55 4.01
N SER A 340 14.77 -42.81 3.81
CA SER A 340 15.97 -43.38 4.43
C SER A 340 17.04 -43.77 3.41
N SER A 341 16.69 -44.51 2.36
CA SER A 341 17.65 -44.93 1.34
C SER A 341 18.37 -43.72 0.75
N LEU A 342 19.69 -43.83 0.61
CA LEU A 342 20.58 -42.79 0.10
C LEU A 342 20.80 -41.56 1.00
N SER A 343 19.96 -41.32 2.02
CA SER A 343 20.06 -40.15 2.90
C SER A 343 20.83 -40.41 4.20
N HIS A 344 21.37 -41.61 4.38
CA HIS A 344 22.06 -42.03 5.60
C HIS A 344 23.42 -42.65 5.28
N PHE A 345 24.35 -42.64 6.23
CA PHE A 345 25.57 -43.42 6.12
C PHE A 345 25.41 -44.82 6.71
N GLU A 346 26.16 -45.75 6.15
CA GLU A 346 26.09 -47.16 6.52
C GLU A 346 27.26 -47.55 7.43
N ASP A 347 26.94 -47.76 8.71
CA ASP A 347 27.87 -48.13 9.76
C ASP A 347 28.54 -49.49 9.54
N GLU A 348 27.79 -50.47 9.05
CA GLU A 348 28.29 -51.86 8.93
C GLU A 348 29.33 -52.02 7.81
N CYS A 349 29.41 -51.04 6.91
CA CYS A 349 30.28 -51.03 5.74
C CYS A 349 31.60 -50.24 5.94
N ILE A 350 31.88 -49.78 7.17
CA ILE A 350 33.15 -49.14 7.56
C ILE A 350 34.31 -50.17 7.56
N ALA A 351 35.52 -49.72 7.21
CA ALA A 351 36.73 -50.55 7.25
C ALA A 351 37.10 -50.98 8.68
N PRO A 352 37.76 -52.14 8.90
CA PRO A 352 37.99 -52.70 10.24
C PRO A 352 38.63 -51.71 11.24
N PRO A 353 38.07 -51.52 12.45
CA PRO A 353 36.95 -52.27 13.03
C PRO A 353 35.57 -51.91 12.46
N ASN A 354 34.80 -52.95 12.13
CA ASN A 354 33.35 -52.85 11.89
C ASN A 354 32.69 -52.29 13.15
N GLN A 355 31.95 -51.19 13.00
CA GLN A 355 31.37 -50.48 14.14
C GLN A 355 30.06 -51.11 14.64
N GLY A 356 29.55 -52.15 13.97
CA GLY A 356 28.21 -52.71 14.20
C GLY A 356 27.13 -51.84 13.56
N ASN A 357 26.03 -52.45 13.13
CA ASN A 357 24.93 -51.71 12.50
C ASN A 357 24.37 -50.65 13.46
N ASN A 358 24.01 -49.47 12.94
CA ASN A 358 23.38 -48.36 13.66
C ASN A 358 24.14 -47.83 14.90
N SER A 359 25.45 -48.02 14.99
CA SER A 359 26.20 -47.82 16.25
C SER A 359 27.15 -46.62 16.27
N TYR A 360 27.61 -46.15 15.11
CA TYR A 360 28.66 -45.14 14.97
C TYR A 360 28.14 -43.79 14.48
N PHE A 361 27.52 -43.73 13.31
CA PHE A 361 27.10 -42.48 12.67
C PHE A 361 25.91 -41.84 13.38
N ALA A 362 25.88 -40.51 13.49
CA ALA A 362 24.66 -39.83 13.93
C ALA A 362 23.55 -39.98 12.88
N MET A 363 23.94 -39.99 11.60
CA MET A 363 23.16 -40.20 10.38
C MET A 363 23.08 -41.68 9.97
N SER A 364 23.01 -42.60 10.95
CA SER A 364 22.56 -43.99 10.68
C SER A 364 21.06 -44.01 10.41
N ASN A 365 20.56 -44.93 9.59
CA ASN A 365 19.13 -45.04 9.25
C ASN A 365 18.24 -45.42 10.44
N ALA A 366 18.79 -45.96 11.53
CA ALA A 366 18.06 -46.21 12.76
C ALA A 366 18.84 -45.83 14.02
N VAL A 367 18.11 -45.45 15.06
CA VAL A 367 18.64 -45.18 16.41
C VAL A 367 17.79 -45.95 17.42
N GLY A 368 18.43 -46.77 18.25
CA GLY A 368 17.77 -47.54 19.32
C GLY A 368 17.68 -46.79 20.65
N ALA A 369 16.87 -47.31 21.58
CA ALA A 369 16.95 -46.88 22.98
C ALA A 369 18.34 -47.19 23.57
N ALA A 370 18.74 -46.47 24.63
CA ALA A 370 20.08 -46.53 25.24
C ALA A 370 21.24 -45.98 24.39
N VAL A 371 20.98 -45.54 23.16
CA VAL A 371 22.01 -45.01 22.26
C VAL A 371 22.15 -43.50 22.49
N THR A 372 23.38 -43.00 22.53
CA THR A 372 23.70 -41.57 22.70
C THR A 372 24.80 -41.17 21.71
N LYS A 373 24.45 -40.41 20.67
CA LYS A 373 25.32 -39.91 19.60
C LYS A 373 25.13 -38.40 19.43
N ARG A 374 25.68 -37.61 20.36
CA ARG A 374 25.42 -36.16 20.45
C ARG A 374 26.42 -35.28 19.69
N PHE A 375 27.05 -35.81 18.65
CA PHE A 375 27.91 -35.05 17.74
C PHE A 375 28.05 -35.82 16.41
N LEU A 376 28.28 -35.08 15.33
CA LEU A 376 28.56 -35.67 14.03
C LEU A 376 29.96 -36.31 14.00
N LYS A 377 30.14 -37.41 13.28
CA LYS A 377 31.44 -38.05 13.05
C LYS A 377 32.24 -37.26 12.02
N PRO A 378 33.58 -37.42 11.96
CA PRO A 378 34.42 -36.73 10.99
C PRO A 378 33.94 -36.87 9.54
N GLU A 379 33.43 -38.04 9.16
CA GLU A 379 32.87 -38.34 7.85
C GLU A 379 31.61 -37.50 7.56
N GLU A 380 30.75 -37.31 8.57
CA GLU A 380 29.50 -36.54 8.47
C GLU A 380 29.79 -35.03 8.44
N ARG A 381 30.75 -34.55 9.23
CA ARG A 381 31.28 -33.17 9.13
C ARG A 381 31.84 -32.92 7.73
N ASN A 382 32.63 -33.84 7.19
CA ASN A 382 33.20 -33.68 5.86
C ASN A 382 32.11 -33.71 4.78
N ALA A 383 31.10 -34.59 4.90
CA ALA A 383 29.96 -34.60 3.98
C ALA A 383 29.20 -33.26 3.96
N LEU A 384 28.88 -32.70 5.14
CA LEU A 384 28.28 -31.36 5.23
C LEU A 384 29.19 -30.29 4.60
N SER A 385 30.50 -30.39 4.78
CA SER A 385 31.44 -29.50 4.11
C SER A 385 31.45 -29.66 2.59
N ASP A 386 31.38 -30.89 2.10
CA ASP A 386 31.45 -31.22 0.67
C ASP A 386 30.18 -30.77 -0.06
N ILE A 387 29.03 -30.73 0.63
CA ILE A 387 27.79 -30.10 0.14
C ILE A 387 27.73 -28.58 0.40
N GLY A 388 28.79 -27.99 0.96
CA GLY A 388 29.00 -26.55 0.94
C GLY A 388 28.99 -25.84 2.29
N TYR A 389 28.82 -26.51 3.43
CA TYR A 389 28.93 -25.83 4.73
C TYR A 389 30.37 -25.54 5.13
N ARG A 390 30.59 -24.39 5.75
CA ARG A 390 31.85 -24.08 6.44
C ARG A 390 31.70 -24.40 7.90
N LEU A 391 32.52 -25.30 8.41
CA LEU A 391 32.35 -25.89 9.73
C LEU A 391 33.60 -25.71 10.57
N ASN A 392 33.39 -25.34 11.84
CA ASN A 392 34.45 -25.12 12.80
C ASN A 392 35.19 -26.42 13.15
N THR A 393 36.31 -26.33 13.89
CA THR A 393 37.14 -27.48 14.28
C THR A 393 36.60 -28.22 15.49
N SER A 394 35.60 -27.68 16.17
CA SER A 394 34.93 -28.30 17.31
C SER A 394 33.42 -28.16 17.22
N TYR A 395 32.70 -29.13 17.77
CA TYR A 395 31.24 -29.13 17.90
C TYR A 395 30.87 -29.34 19.37
N GLY A 396 29.76 -28.72 19.78
CA GLY A 396 29.11 -28.94 21.07
C GLY A 396 29.82 -28.30 22.27
N SER A 397 29.30 -28.59 23.45
CA SER A 397 29.78 -28.06 24.72
C SER A 397 30.18 -29.17 25.69
N SER A 398 31.23 -28.93 26.49
CA SER A 398 31.63 -29.82 27.59
C SER A 398 30.65 -29.80 28.78
N ALA A 399 29.72 -28.85 28.80
CA ALA A 399 28.64 -28.78 29.80
C ALA A 399 27.54 -29.83 29.58
N VAL A 400 27.52 -30.48 28.40
CA VAL A 400 26.59 -31.55 28.06
C VAL A 400 27.40 -32.84 27.91
N LEU A 401 26.92 -33.92 28.53
CA LEU A 401 27.65 -35.19 28.53
C LEU A 401 27.71 -35.76 27.09
N ASN A 402 28.92 -36.14 26.66
CA ASN A 402 29.20 -36.80 25.39
C ASN A 402 28.71 -36.04 24.13
N SER A 403 28.60 -34.72 24.19
CA SER A 403 28.22 -33.88 23.04
C SER A 403 29.36 -33.03 22.46
N SER A 404 30.53 -33.01 23.09
CA SER A 404 31.67 -32.21 22.59
C SER A 404 32.68 -33.08 21.84
N ILE A 405 33.12 -32.62 20.68
CA ILE A 405 34.22 -33.22 19.92
C ILE A 405 35.13 -32.12 19.34
N ASN A 406 36.44 -32.37 19.33
CA ASN A 406 37.42 -31.59 18.58
C ASN A 406 37.90 -32.44 17.40
N TYR A 407 37.56 -32.04 16.18
CA TYR A 407 37.93 -32.71 14.94
C TYR A 407 39.39 -32.45 14.54
N GLY A 408 40.06 -31.49 15.19
CA GLY A 408 41.40 -31.02 14.81
C GLY A 408 41.42 -30.28 13.46
N GLY A 409 42.62 -29.93 13.01
CA GLY A 409 42.82 -29.28 11.71
C GLY A 409 42.33 -27.83 11.66
N SER A 410 41.80 -27.43 10.50
CA SER A 410 41.27 -26.08 10.23
C SER A 410 39.76 -26.09 10.02
N ILE A 411 39.17 -24.89 9.99
CA ILE A 411 37.80 -24.67 9.49
C ILE A 411 37.71 -25.30 8.09
N THR A 412 36.60 -26.00 7.82
CA THR A 412 36.41 -26.59 6.49
C THR A 412 36.19 -25.51 5.43
N THR A 413 36.62 -25.79 4.19
CA THR A 413 36.55 -24.80 3.11
C THR A 413 35.11 -24.43 2.74
N GLY A 414 34.22 -25.43 2.70
CA GLY A 414 32.82 -25.28 2.29
C GLY A 414 32.65 -24.61 0.92
N ASN A 415 31.42 -24.19 0.61
CA ASN A 415 31.11 -23.30 -0.50
C ASN A 415 31.08 -21.86 0.01
N THR A 416 31.68 -20.95 -0.75
CA THR A 416 31.72 -19.53 -0.38
C THR A 416 30.90 -18.66 -1.31
N VAL A 417 30.33 -19.23 -2.37
CA VAL A 417 29.47 -18.51 -3.33
C VAL A 417 28.04 -18.99 -3.24
N ALA A 418 27.12 -18.03 -3.26
CA ALA A 418 25.69 -18.24 -3.34
C ALA A 418 25.09 -17.04 -4.06
N GLY A 419 24.03 -17.27 -4.82
CA GLY A 419 23.34 -16.20 -5.53
C GLY A 419 21.97 -15.89 -4.99
N THR A 420 21.51 -14.69 -5.32
CA THR A 420 20.25 -14.11 -4.90
C THR A 420 19.38 -13.89 -6.13
N ASN A 421 18.05 -14.03 -6.00
CA ASN A 421 17.17 -13.71 -7.12
C ASN A 421 17.22 -12.21 -7.45
N ASP A 422 17.14 -11.91 -8.73
CA ASP A 422 17.34 -10.61 -9.34
C ASP A 422 16.12 -10.14 -10.11
N GLY A 423 16.17 -8.89 -10.53
CA GLY A 423 15.14 -8.32 -11.39
C GLY A 423 13.91 -7.87 -10.62
N ILE A 424 13.95 -7.90 -9.28
CA ILE A 424 12.98 -7.28 -8.39
C ILE A 424 13.72 -6.51 -7.29
N ASP A 425 13.38 -5.25 -7.10
CA ASP A 425 13.96 -4.43 -6.03
C ASP A 425 13.27 -4.66 -4.66
N SER A 426 13.74 -3.96 -3.62
CA SER A 426 13.19 -4.05 -2.26
C SER A 426 11.72 -3.63 -2.14
N PHE A 427 11.14 -3.01 -3.17
CA PHE A 427 9.75 -2.58 -3.22
C PHE A 427 8.88 -3.51 -4.07
N GLY A 428 9.46 -4.54 -4.70
CA GLY A 428 8.70 -5.50 -5.52
C GLY A 428 8.67 -5.17 -7.01
N VAL A 429 9.63 -4.38 -7.50
CA VAL A 429 9.53 -3.73 -8.80
C VAL A 429 10.53 -4.31 -9.77
N TYR A 430 10.05 -4.60 -10.98
CA TYR A 430 10.90 -5.18 -12.02
C TYR A 430 12.05 -4.25 -12.40
N THR A 431 13.27 -4.68 -12.09
CA THR A 431 14.50 -3.95 -12.42
C THR A 431 14.83 -4.06 -13.91
N PHE A 432 14.31 -5.08 -14.60
CA PHE A 432 14.51 -5.31 -16.03
C PHE A 432 13.16 -5.37 -16.74
N PHE A 433 12.96 -4.49 -17.71
CA PHE A 433 11.75 -4.47 -18.54
C PHE A 433 12.06 -3.88 -19.93
N GLY A 434 11.20 -4.17 -20.91
CA GLY A 434 11.30 -3.61 -22.25
C GLY A 434 10.18 -4.12 -23.15
N ASN A 435 10.32 -3.95 -24.47
CA ASN A 435 9.24 -4.23 -25.42
C ASN A 435 9.56 -5.47 -26.28
N THR A 436 8.52 -6.14 -26.76
CA THR A 436 8.64 -7.30 -27.66
C THR A 436 9.58 -7.00 -28.83
N GLY A 437 10.57 -7.87 -29.04
CA GLY A 437 11.54 -7.77 -30.13
C GLY A 437 12.66 -6.74 -29.93
N THR A 438 12.69 -6.02 -28.80
CA THR A 438 13.74 -5.04 -28.50
C THR A 438 14.83 -5.62 -27.59
N ASN A 439 16.05 -5.10 -27.71
CA ASN A 439 17.15 -5.51 -26.83
C ASN A 439 17.04 -4.82 -25.46
N ILE A 440 17.02 -5.62 -24.41
CA ILE A 440 17.00 -5.21 -23.02
C ILE A 440 18.37 -5.50 -22.42
N ASN A 441 18.96 -4.49 -21.77
CA ASN A 441 20.27 -4.63 -21.15
C ASN A 441 20.11 -5.15 -19.72
N LEU A 442 20.60 -6.35 -19.46
CA LEU A 442 20.70 -6.90 -18.12
C LEU A 442 22.05 -6.48 -17.53
N THR A 443 22.02 -5.77 -16.41
CA THR A 443 23.21 -5.24 -15.74
C THR A 443 23.21 -5.58 -14.27
N ASN A 444 24.37 -5.54 -13.62
CA ASN A 444 24.53 -5.74 -12.18
C ASN A 444 24.10 -7.10 -11.63
N LEU A 445 23.98 -8.14 -12.48
CA LEU A 445 23.50 -9.48 -12.09
C LEU A 445 24.21 -10.05 -10.86
N LEU A 446 25.52 -9.81 -10.70
CA LEU A 446 26.29 -10.42 -9.61
C LEU A 446 26.42 -9.54 -8.37
N THR A 447 25.74 -8.39 -8.32
CA THR A 447 26.02 -7.35 -7.31
C THR A 447 25.53 -7.75 -5.91
N ASN A 448 24.44 -8.49 -5.84
CA ASN A 448 23.83 -9.07 -4.64
C ASN A 448 24.23 -10.55 -4.42
N ASP A 449 25.02 -11.13 -5.32
CA ASP A 449 25.52 -12.49 -5.21
C ASP A 449 26.75 -12.55 -4.31
N LYS A 450 26.70 -13.43 -3.30
CA LYS A 450 27.77 -13.56 -2.32
C LYS A 450 29.02 -14.14 -2.97
N ASN A 451 30.12 -13.38 -2.96
CA ASN A 451 31.44 -13.77 -3.46
C ASN A 451 31.49 -14.26 -4.92
N ALA A 452 30.49 -13.92 -5.73
CA ALA A 452 30.48 -14.23 -7.15
C ALA A 452 31.30 -13.18 -7.92
N ILE A 453 32.08 -13.64 -8.90
CA ILE A 453 32.81 -12.75 -9.83
C ILE A 453 32.43 -13.00 -11.29
N SER A 454 31.79 -14.14 -11.55
CA SER A 454 31.33 -14.56 -12.88
C SER A 454 30.05 -15.37 -12.77
N PHE A 455 29.34 -15.52 -13.87
CA PHE A 455 28.17 -16.38 -14.02
C PHE A 455 28.31 -17.25 -15.26
N GLU A 456 27.55 -18.34 -15.29
CA GLU A 456 27.34 -19.17 -16.47
C GLU A 456 25.88 -19.61 -16.60
N CYS A 457 25.54 -20.13 -17.78
CA CYS A 457 24.25 -20.76 -18.07
C CYS A 457 23.06 -19.81 -18.00
N LEU A 458 23.23 -18.53 -18.34
CA LEU A 458 22.09 -17.63 -18.45
C LEU A 458 21.17 -18.07 -19.58
N GLU A 459 19.93 -18.43 -19.25
CA GLU A 459 18.90 -18.82 -20.21
C GLU A 459 17.51 -18.41 -19.70
N ASP A 460 16.57 -18.28 -20.63
CA ASP A 460 15.15 -18.15 -20.30
C ASP A 460 14.55 -19.52 -19.98
N VAL A 461 13.84 -19.60 -18.86
CA VAL A 461 13.25 -20.84 -18.35
C VAL A 461 12.04 -21.26 -19.20
N PHE A 462 11.22 -20.32 -19.65
CA PHE A 462 9.93 -20.62 -20.30
C PHE A 462 9.92 -20.35 -21.80
N ASP A 463 10.74 -19.40 -22.26
CA ASP A 463 10.82 -19.04 -23.67
C ASP A 463 12.12 -19.52 -24.32
N THR A 464 12.07 -20.69 -24.95
CA THR A 464 13.21 -21.24 -25.69
C THR A 464 13.58 -20.45 -26.96
N THR A 465 12.74 -19.48 -27.37
CA THR A 465 12.97 -18.64 -28.54
C THR A 465 13.59 -17.29 -28.21
N ALA A 466 13.72 -16.96 -26.92
CA ALA A 466 14.40 -15.75 -26.47
C ALA A 466 15.86 -15.72 -26.94
N SER A 467 16.32 -14.53 -27.31
CA SER A 467 17.69 -14.29 -27.76
C SER A 467 18.54 -13.80 -26.58
N ILE A 468 19.50 -14.65 -26.16
CA ILE A 468 20.52 -14.33 -25.16
C ILE A 468 21.89 -14.64 -25.78
N PRO A 469 22.53 -13.69 -26.50
CA PRO A 469 23.80 -13.94 -27.18
C PRO A 469 24.95 -14.25 -26.23
N THR A 470 24.88 -13.76 -24.99
CA THR A 470 25.93 -13.93 -23.98
C THR A 470 25.35 -14.65 -22.77
N THR A 471 25.70 -15.93 -22.61
CA THR A 471 25.17 -16.80 -21.56
C THR A 471 26.13 -17.01 -20.38
N SER A 472 27.31 -16.40 -20.43
CA SER A 472 28.31 -16.43 -19.36
C SER A 472 29.17 -15.16 -19.38
N GLY A 473 29.71 -14.77 -18.22
CA GLY A 473 30.46 -13.51 -18.11
C GLY A 473 30.83 -13.12 -16.69
N SER A 474 31.37 -11.92 -16.52
CA SER A 474 31.59 -11.27 -15.22
C SER A 474 30.54 -10.19 -14.97
N ASN A 475 30.61 -9.49 -13.83
CA ASN A 475 29.69 -8.39 -13.53
C ASN A 475 29.80 -7.20 -14.53
N SER A 476 30.89 -7.13 -15.30
CA SER A 476 31.09 -6.12 -16.34
C SER A 476 30.72 -6.59 -17.75
N THR A 477 30.29 -7.84 -17.91
CA THR A 477 29.89 -8.37 -19.22
C THR A 477 28.56 -7.75 -19.64
N PRO A 478 28.47 -7.10 -20.82
CA PRO A 478 27.21 -6.57 -21.32
C PRO A 478 26.32 -7.75 -21.76
N ILE A 479 25.12 -7.82 -21.19
CA ILE A 479 24.15 -8.86 -21.49
C ILE A 479 22.93 -8.21 -22.13
N THR A 480 22.60 -8.69 -23.32
CA THR A 480 21.38 -8.30 -24.03
C THR A 480 20.41 -9.47 -24.04
N PHE A 481 19.18 -9.22 -23.63
CA PHE A 481 18.05 -10.13 -23.71
C PHE A 481 17.00 -9.56 -24.65
N SER A 482 16.39 -10.39 -25.50
CA SER A 482 15.19 -10.00 -26.24
C SER A 482 14.28 -11.20 -26.45
N SER A 483 12.97 -10.96 -26.42
CA SER A 483 11.96 -11.96 -26.72
C SER A 483 10.85 -11.34 -27.58
N THR A 484 10.25 -12.14 -28.46
CA THR A 484 9.03 -11.78 -29.20
C THR A 484 7.75 -12.19 -28.46
N ILE A 485 7.89 -12.92 -27.36
CA ILE A 485 6.79 -13.28 -26.46
C ILE A 485 6.68 -12.17 -25.42
N ASP A 486 5.47 -11.75 -25.12
CA ASP A 486 5.17 -10.75 -24.10
C ASP A 486 4.84 -11.37 -22.75
N GLY A 487 4.89 -10.54 -21.71
CA GLY A 487 4.66 -10.92 -20.33
C GLY A 487 5.94 -11.07 -19.51
N LEU A 488 5.84 -11.73 -18.37
CA LEU A 488 6.96 -11.93 -17.47
C LEU A 488 7.81 -13.12 -17.94
N HIS A 489 9.09 -12.86 -18.16
CA HIS A 489 10.10 -13.85 -18.41
C HIS A 489 10.85 -14.15 -17.10
N LEU A 490 11.16 -15.43 -16.90
CA LEU A 490 11.98 -15.89 -15.80
C LEU A 490 13.26 -16.46 -16.40
N LEU A 491 14.36 -15.76 -16.22
CA LEU A 491 15.67 -16.26 -16.60
C LEU A 491 16.31 -16.94 -15.39
N ARG A 492 17.30 -17.80 -15.64
CA ARG A 492 18.11 -18.42 -14.59
C ARG A 492 19.58 -18.41 -14.96
N TYR A 493 20.46 -18.36 -13.97
CA TYR A 493 21.91 -18.47 -14.13
C TYR A 493 22.57 -19.16 -12.92
N VAL A 494 23.88 -19.42 -13.02
CA VAL A 494 24.71 -19.98 -11.94
C VAL A 494 25.85 -19.02 -11.61
N PRO A 495 25.93 -18.45 -10.40
CA PRO A 495 27.05 -17.63 -9.96
C PRO A 495 28.28 -18.48 -9.63
N ILE A 496 29.45 -17.94 -9.93
CA ILE A 496 30.75 -18.59 -9.81
C ILE A 496 31.73 -17.69 -9.06
N SER A 497 32.41 -18.26 -8.06
CA SER A 497 33.47 -17.59 -7.32
C SER A 497 34.78 -17.48 -8.12
N ALA A 498 35.73 -16.70 -7.61
CA ALA A 498 37.07 -16.58 -8.20
C ALA A 498 37.83 -17.91 -8.29
N ASN A 499 37.46 -18.89 -7.45
CA ASN A 499 38.07 -20.22 -7.41
C ASN A 499 37.28 -21.27 -8.20
N GLY A 500 36.26 -20.88 -8.97
CA GLY A 500 35.44 -21.79 -9.76
C GLY A 500 34.39 -22.58 -8.96
N GLN A 501 34.16 -22.22 -7.68
CA GLN A 501 33.03 -22.77 -6.91
C GLN A 501 31.72 -22.24 -7.49
N LYS A 502 30.64 -23.02 -7.40
CA LYS A 502 29.34 -22.69 -7.99
C LYS A 502 28.29 -22.55 -6.90
N GLY A 503 27.55 -21.44 -6.93
CA GLY A 503 26.46 -21.19 -5.99
C GLY A 503 25.20 -21.97 -6.32
N ASN A 504 24.08 -21.57 -5.72
CA ASN A 504 22.75 -22.03 -6.09
C ASN A 504 22.31 -21.41 -7.43
N ILE A 505 21.37 -22.09 -8.09
CA ILE A 505 20.65 -21.51 -9.23
C ILE A 505 19.94 -20.24 -8.75
N SER A 506 20.16 -19.15 -9.47
CA SER A 506 19.57 -17.83 -9.19
C SER A 506 18.72 -17.41 -10.38
N TYR A 507 17.65 -16.67 -10.12
CA TYR A 507 16.65 -16.32 -11.12
C TYR A 507 16.57 -14.82 -11.34
N ILE A 508 16.28 -14.40 -12.58
CA ILE A 508 16.09 -13.00 -12.96
C ILE A 508 14.68 -12.84 -13.52
N TYR A 509 13.95 -11.85 -13.01
CA TYR A 509 12.67 -11.44 -13.61
C TYR A 509 12.90 -10.37 -14.68
N VAL A 510 12.35 -10.57 -15.87
CA VAL A 510 12.35 -9.59 -16.96
C VAL A 510 10.94 -9.43 -17.50
N TYR A 511 10.40 -8.21 -17.50
CA TYR A 511 9.04 -7.98 -18.02
C TYR A 511 9.05 -7.45 -19.46
N ILE A 512 8.41 -8.15 -20.39
CA ILE A 512 8.29 -7.76 -21.80
C ILE A 512 6.88 -7.23 -22.08
N ASN A 513 6.77 -5.98 -22.50
CA ASN A 513 5.52 -5.37 -22.96
C ASN A 513 5.27 -5.66 -24.43
N ASN A 514 4.01 -5.91 -24.78
CA ASN A 514 3.56 -5.94 -26.17
C ASN A 514 3.00 -4.56 -26.59
N ASP A 515 3.89 -3.62 -26.87
CA ASP A 515 3.53 -2.24 -27.25
C ASP A 515 3.24 -2.09 -28.76
N SER A 516 2.81 -3.15 -29.47
CA SER A 516 2.66 -3.13 -30.93
C SER A 516 1.34 -2.51 -31.43
N CYS A 517 0.87 -1.39 -30.88
CA CYS A 517 -0.30 -0.69 -31.43
C CYS A 517 -0.07 0.82 -31.56
N GLY A 518 -0.38 1.33 -32.75
CA GLY A 518 -0.51 2.75 -33.06
C GLY A 518 0.79 3.54 -33.18
N THR A 519 0.96 4.23 -34.29
CA THR A 519 1.88 5.37 -34.36
C THR A 519 1.24 6.56 -33.65
N SER A 520 1.96 7.24 -32.76
CA SER A 520 1.55 8.54 -32.25
C SER A 520 1.21 9.46 -33.43
N THR A 521 0.15 10.27 -33.30
CA THR A 521 0.02 11.43 -34.20
C THR A 521 1.13 12.42 -33.85
N SER A 522 1.53 13.29 -34.78
CA SER A 522 2.48 14.39 -34.48
C SER A 522 1.95 15.38 -33.43
N CYS A 523 0.69 15.22 -33.01
CA CYS A 523 -0.07 16.16 -32.20
C CYS A 523 -0.25 15.74 -30.76
N ASN A 524 -0.44 14.45 -30.49
CA ASN A 524 -0.61 13.93 -29.14
C ASN A 524 0.59 13.05 -28.78
N LEU A 525 1.36 13.49 -27.78
CA LEU A 525 2.47 12.72 -27.24
C LEU A 525 2.00 11.50 -26.43
N VAL A 526 0.74 11.48 -25.98
CA VAL A 526 0.13 10.30 -25.37
C VAL A 526 -0.33 9.34 -26.47
N ILE A 527 0.21 8.13 -26.44
CA ILE A 527 -0.18 7.07 -27.37
C ILE A 527 -1.48 6.45 -26.85
N ASN A 528 -2.44 6.25 -27.75
CA ASN A 528 -3.71 5.56 -27.44
C ASN A 528 -4.45 6.15 -26.23
N GLY A 529 -4.45 7.48 -26.07
CA GLY A 529 -5.07 8.13 -24.92
C GLY A 529 -6.60 8.08 -24.89
N ASN A 530 -7.23 7.70 -26.01
CA ASN A 530 -8.67 7.41 -26.11
C ASN A 530 -9.00 5.92 -25.93
N PHE A 531 -8.00 5.08 -25.63
CA PHE A 531 -8.17 3.65 -25.31
C PHE A 531 -8.84 2.77 -26.38
N GLU A 532 -8.96 3.25 -27.62
CA GLU A 532 -9.59 2.53 -28.73
C GLU A 532 -8.71 1.43 -29.34
N GLN A 533 -7.39 1.49 -29.12
CA GLN A 533 -6.46 0.47 -29.64
C GLN A 533 -6.18 -0.58 -28.57
N HIS A 534 -6.50 -1.83 -28.91
CA HIS A 534 -6.35 -2.96 -27.99
C HIS A 534 -5.93 -4.24 -28.74
N ASN A 535 -5.27 -5.15 -28.02
CA ASN A 535 -4.85 -6.48 -28.53
C ASN A 535 -5.90 -7.58 -28.29
N GLY A 536 -7.00 -7.26 -27.59
CA GLY A 536 -8.07 -8.20 -27.29
C GLY A 536 -9.18 -7.56 -26.45
N LEU A 537 -10.18 -8.35 -26.06
CA LEU A 537 -11.24 -7.88 -25.15
C LEU A 537 -11.07 -8.55 -23.78
N PRO A 538 -11.39 -7.85 -22.68
CA PRO A 538 -11.25 -8.40 -21.34
C PRO A 538 -12.23 -9.55 -21.12
N THR A 539 -11.72 -10.62 -20.54
CA THR A 539 -12.45 -11.85 -20.16
C THR A 539 -12.76 -11.90 -18.66
N GLY A 540 -12.10 -11.06 -17.86
CA GLY A 540 -12.20 -10.95 -16.41
C GLY A 540 -11.84 -9.54 -15.91
N SER A 541 -11.88 -9.35 -14.59
CA SER A 541 -11.53 -8.09 -13.92
C SER A 541 -10.02 -7.85 -13.94
N SER A 542 -9.59 -6.60 -13.72
CA SER A 542 -8.17 -6.24 -13.68
C SER A 542 -7.33 -6.65 -14.90
N GLN A 543 -7.90 -6.56 -16.11
CA GLN A 543 -7.24 -6.94 -17.37
C GLN A 543 -6.94 -5.74 -18.27
N LEU A 544 -6.15 -4.78 -17.79
CA LEU A 544 -5.63 -3.70 -18.62
C LEU A 544 -4.28 -4.05 -19.27
N ASN A 545 -3.30 -4.52 -18.48
CA ASN A 545 -1.97 -4.85 -18.96
C ASN A 545 -2.00 -5.91 -20.06
N GLY A 546 -1.36 -5.64 -21.19
CA GLY A 546 -1.32 -6.54 -22.36
C GLY A 546 -2.58 -6.50 -23.24
N ILE A 547 -3.67 -5.87 -22.78
CA ILE A 547 -4.87 -5.63 -23.59
C ILE A 547 -4.85 -4.23 -24.19
N VAL A 548 -4.74 -3.19 -23.35
CA VAL A 548 -4.79 -1.80 -23.77
C VAL A 548 -3.39 -1.35 -24.17
N CYS A 549 -3.23 -0.91 -25.41
CA CYS A 549 -1.90 -0.66 -25.95
C CYS A 549 -1.27 0.61 -25.36
N GLY A 550 0.00 0.53 -24.96
CA GLY A 550 0.77 1.66 -24.43
C GLY A 550 0.37 2.13 -23.03
N TRP A 551 -0.58 1.44 -22.39
CA TRP A 551 -1.08 1.76 -21.06
C TRP A 551 -0.85 0.61 -20.10
N HIS A 552 -0.41 0.95 -18.90
CA HIS A 552 -0.07 -0.01 -17.86
C HIS A 552 -0.65 0.41 -16.52
N THR A 553 -1.05 -0.56 -15.72
CA THR A 553 -1.31 -0.32 -14.31
C THR A 553 0.01 -0.10 -13.56
N THR A 554 -0.07 0.68 -12.48
CA THR A 554 1.04 0.96 -11.56
C THR A 554 1.06 0.03 -10.34
N MET A 555 0.27 -1.04 -10.35
CA MET A 555 0.16 -2.00 -9.26
C MET A 555 0.50 -3.42 -9.71
N ALA A 556 1.09 -4.20 -8.80
CA ALA A 556 1.50 -5.58 -9.08
C ALA A 556 0.39 -6.63 -8.89
N SER A 557 -0.69 -6.31 -8.17
CA SER A 557 -1.69 -7.31 -7.69
C SER A 557 -3.16 -6.93 -7.87
N GLN A 558 -3.47 -5.70 -8.30
CA GLN A 558 -4.79 -5.29 -8.78
C GLN A 558 -4.54 -4.41 -9.99
N SER A 559 -5.28 -4.59 -11.07
CA SER A 559 -5.17 -3.74 -12.24
C SER A 559 -6.49 -3.02 -12.46
N ASN A 560 -6.36 -1.89 -13.13
CA ASN A 560 -7.44 -1.19 -13.79
C ASN A 560 -8.30 -2.12 -14.66
N GLU A 561 -9.60 -1.88 -14.70
CA GLU A 561 -10.47 -2.50 -15.69
C GLU A 561 -10.42 -1.76 -17.02
N TYR A 562 -10.60 -2.51 -18.10
CA TYR A 562 -10.85 -1.98 -19.43
C TYR A 562 -12.30 -2.27 -19.82
N PHE A 563 -12.99 -1.27 -20.35
CA PHE A 563 -14.36 -1.40 -20.81
C PHE A 563 -14.40 -1.12 -22.31
N HIS A 564 -15.14 -1.95 -23.06
CA HIS A 564 -15.25 -1.80 -24.52
C HIS A 564 -16.64 -2.20 -25.03
N GLU A 565 -17.19 -1.45 -26.00
CA GLU A 565 -18.54 -1.66 -26.55
C GLU A 565 -18.72 -3.06 -27.16
N GLU A 566 -17.69 -3.58 -27.83
CA GLU A 566 -17.72 -4.89 -28.49
C GLU A 566 -17.64 -6.08 -27.52
N ASN A 567 -17.46 -5.84 -26.21
CA ASN A 567 -17.40 -6.93 -25.25
C ASN A 567 -18.75 -7.64 -25.10
N SER A 568 -18.75 -8.96 -25.28
CA SER A 568 -19.94 -9.80 -25.11
C SER A 568 -20.35 -9.98 -23.64
N ASN A 569 -19.42 -9.81 -22.71
CA ASN A 569 -19.68 -9.85 -21.28
C ASN A 569 -20.17 -8.48 -20.80
N ILE A 570 -21.42 -8.42 -20.33
CA ILE A 570 -22.03 -7.18 -19.81
C ILE A 570 -21.22 -6.55 -18.69
N ASN A 571 -20.41 -7.32 -17.97
CA ASN A 571 -19.59 -6.78 -16.89
C ASN A 571 -18.51 -5.80 -17.36
N TYR A 572 -18.06 -5.90 -18.62
CA TYR A 572 -16.95 -5.11 -19.16
C TYR A 572 -17.34 -4.36 -20.44
N LYS A 573 -18.63 -4.08 -20.60
CA LYS A 573 -19.19 -3.53 -21.82
C LYS A 573 -19.49 -2.03 -21.69
N VAL A 574 -19.21 -1.26 -22.72
CA VAL A 574 -19.71 0.14 -22.82
C VAL A 574 -21.12 0.13 -23.45
N PRO A 575 -22.11 0.85 -22.90
CA PRO A 575 -22.04 1.71 -21.71
C PRO A 575 -22.36 1.01 -20.38
N CYS A 576 -22.96 -0.18 -20.39
CA CYS A 576 -23.45 -0.85 -19.17
C CYS A 576 -22.44 -1.89 -18.66
N ASN A 577 -21.86 -1.66 -17.47
CA ASN A 577 -20.77 -2.49 -16.90
C ASN A 577 -20.91 -2.74 -15.37
N ILE A 578 -19.87 -3.31 -14.72
CA ILE A 578 -19.85 -3.62 -13.27
C ILE A 578 -19.84 -2.41 -12.32
N VAL A 579 -19.65 -1.21 -12.83
CA VAL A 579 -19.53 0.04 -12.06
C VAL A 579 -20.74 0.96 -12.32
N GLY A 580 -21.42 0.83 -13.47
CA GLY A 580 -22.64 1.56 -13.75
C GLY A 580 -22.98 1.62 -15.23
N PHE A 581 -23.75 2.64 -15.59
CA PHE A 581 -24.02 3.01 -16.97
C PHE A 581 -23.21 4.27 -17.30
N GLU A 582 -22.24 4.18 -18.19
CA GLU A 582 -21.50 5.35 -18.66
C GLU A 582 -21.27 5.27 -20.16
N ASN A 583 -21.76 6.28 -20.88
CA ASN A 583 -21.48 6.39 -22.30
C ASN A 583 -20.05 6.86 -22.50
N ASP A 584 -19.42 6.38 -23.56
CA ASP A 584 -18.15 6.93 -24.03
C ASP A 584 -18.26 8.44 -24.32
N ASN A 585 -17.19 9.20 -24.01
CA ASN A 585 -17.13 10.61 -24.34
C ASN A 585 -16.58 10.81 -25.75
N SER A 586 -17.32 11.51 -26.60
CA SER A 586 -16.91 11.86 -27.98
C SER A 586 -17.11 10.77 -29.05
N GLY A 587 -17.81 9.67 -28.74
CA GLY A 587 -18.29 8.71 -29.74
C GLY A 587 -17.28 7.61 -30.12
N GLY A 588 -16.29 7.39 -29.26
CA GLY A 588 -15.51 6.16 -29.18
C GLY A 588 -16.32 4.99 -28.63
N LYS A 589 -15.62 3.93 -28.26
CA LYS A 589 -16.16 2.64 -27.83
C LYS A 589 -15.58 2.16 -26.50
N ALA A 590 -14.61 2.86 -25.92
CA ALA A 590 -13.77 2.30 -24.88
C ALA A 590 -13.28 3.32 -23.86
N TYR A 591 -13.17 2.88 -22.60
CA TYR A 591 -12.52 3.66 -21.55
C TYR A 591 -11.96 2.72 -20.48
N VAL A 592 -11.14 3.28 -19.60
CA VAL A 592 -10.48 2.52 -18.52
C VAL A 592 -11.01 2.96 -17.16
N GLY A 593 -11.04 2.03 -16.21
CA GLY A 593 -11.54 2.24 -14.87
C GLY A 593 -10.43 2.33 -13.83
N MET A 594 -10.67 3.08 -12.76
CA MET A 594 -9.72 3.36 -11.69
C MET A 594 -10.41 3.40 -10.33
N PHE A 595 -9.94 2.58 -9.40
CA PHE A 595 -10.34 2.62 -8.00
C PHE A 595 -9.49 3.62 -7.19
N ILE A 596 -10.13 4.46 -6.39
CA ILE A 596 -9.43 5.49 -5.58
C ILE A 596 -10.06 5.57 -4.20
N LYS A 597 -9.35 5.12 -3.16
CA LYS A 597 -9.83 5.03 -1.78
C LYS A 597 -8.84 5.62 -0.77
N ASN A 598 -9.36 6.42 0.15
CA ASN A 598 -8.59 6.98 1.26
C ASN A 598 -8.82 6.19 2.56
N SER A 599 -8.16 5.04 2.74
CA SER A 599 -8.16 4.32 4.02
C SER A 599 -7.05 4.87 4.93
N GLY A 600 -7.40 5.28 6.16
CA GLY A 600 -6.52 5.99 7.12
C GLY A 600 -5.25 5.28 7.63
N VAL A 601 -4.72 4.28 6.93
CA VAL A 601 -3.40 3.66 7.17
C VAL A 601 -2.52 3.81 5.92
N VAL A 602 -3.04 3.44 4.75
CA VAL A 602 -2.48 3.70 3.41
C VAL A 602 -3.67 3.86 2.43
N PRO A 603 -3.67 4.85 1.53
CA PRO A 603 -4.67 4.96 0.45
C PRO A 603 -4.49 3.86 -0.61
N LEU A 604 -5.59 3.35 -1.14
CA LEU A 604 -5.63 2.39 -2.25
C LEU A 604 -5.99 3.16 -3.51
N THR A 605 -5.04 3.39 -4.41
CA THR A 605 -5.30 4.11 -5.65
C THR A 605 -4.80 3.27 -6.83
N GLU A 606 -5.51 3.27 -7.94
CA GLU A 606 -5.12 2.56 -9.17
C GLU A 606 -4.65 3.54 -10.25
N PRO A 607 -3.54 4.28 -10.07
CA PRO A 607 -3.08 5.18 -11.11
C PRO A 607 -2.63 4.40 -12.35
N LEU A 608 -2.83 5.03 -13.49
CA LEU A 608 -2.45 4.54 -14.80
C LEU A 608 -1.15 5.18 -15.24
N ARG A 609 -0.35 4.45 -16.00
CA ARG A 609 0.88 4.93 -16.62
C ARG A 609 0.87 4.70 -18.12
N THR A 610 1.44 5.63 -18.86
CA THR A 610 1.80 5.46 -20.28
C THR A 610 3.20 6.00 -20.57
N LYS A 611 3.86 5.48 -21.60
CA LYS A 611 5.10 6.06 -22.16
C LYS A 611 4.74 7.07 -23.24
N LEU A 612 5.37 8.23 -23.20
CA LEU A 612 5.21 9.27 -24.20
C LEU A 612 5.87 8.88 -25.53
N ALA A 613 5.29 9.33 -26.64
CA ALA A 613 5.83 9.14 -27.98
C ALA A 613 7.25 9.72 -28.17
N SER A 614 7.55 10.79 -27.42
CA SER A 614 8.89 11.35 -27.28
C SER A 614 9.01 11.98 -25.90
N SER A 615 10.23 12.01 -25.35
CA SER A 615 10.54 12.69 -24.09
C SER A 615 10.17 14.18 -24.16
N LEU A 616 9.80 14.76 -23.02
CA LEU A 616 9.52 16.19 -22.94
C LEU A 616 10.79 17.01 -23.21
N LEU A 617 10.62 18.12 -23.94
CA LEU A 617 11.71 19.00 -24.33
C LEU A 617 11.96 20.03 -23.22
N PRO A 618 13.22 20.43 -22.97
CA PRO A 618 13.52 21.50 -22.02
C PRO A 618 12.87 22.83 -22.37
N ASN A 619 12.49 23.62 -21.36
CA ASN A 619 11.90 24.97 -21.51
C ASN A 619 10.73 25.05 -22.50
N SER A 620 9.90 24.01 -22.55
CA SER A 620 8.81 23.88 -23.51
C SER A 620 7.48 23.82 -22.78
N SER A 621 6.48 24.54 -23.30
CA SER A 621 5.12 24.58 -22.74
C SER A 621 4.26 23.48 -23.34
N TYR A 622 3.49 22.82 -22.49
CA TYR A 622 2.59 21.71 -22.84
C TYR A 622 1.21 21.91 -22.21
N GLN A 623 0.21 21.31 -22.84
CA GLN A 623 -1.13 21.15 -22.30
C GLN A 623 -1.45 19.66 -22.19
N LEU A 624 -1.64 19.18 -20.97
CA LEU A 624 -2.24 17.89 -20.68
C LEU A 624 -3.76 18.07 -20.53
N SER A 625 -4.55 17.21 -21.17
CA SER A 625 -5.99 17.12 -20.94
C SER A 625 -6.44 15.66 -20.85
N PHE A 626 -7.50 15.40 -20.10
CA PHE A 626 -8.12 14.09 -19.99
C PHE A 626 -9.54 14.23 -19.42
N ASP A 627 -10.40 13.27 -19.76
CA ASP A 627 -11.79 13.23 -19.32
C ASP A 627 -11.97 12.22 -18.19
N VAL A 628 -12.71 12.58 -17.15
CA VAL A 628 -13.04 11.69 -16.03
C VAL A 628 -14.54 11.68 -15.73
N SER A 629 -15.07 10.53 -15.33
CA SER A 629 -16.44 10.41 -14.82
C SER A 629 -16.49 9.51 -13.58
N LEU A 630 -17.30 9.87 -12.58
CA LEU A 630 -17.52 9.06 -11.38
C LEU A 630 -18.61 8.02 -11.63
N GLY A 631 -18.31 6.76 -11.31
CA GLY A 631 -19.22 5.63 -11.50
C GLY A 631 -20.52 5.71 -10.69
N ASP A 632 -21.61 5.19 -11.26
CA ASP A 632 -22.95 5.30 -10.67
C ASP A 632 -23.14 4.52 -9.36
N PHE A 633 -22.48 3.37 -9.18
CA PHE A 633 -22.60 2.56 -7.94
C PHE A 633 -21.95 3.22 -6.69
N VAL A 634 -21.15 4.28 -6.88
CA VAL A 634 -20.27 4.85 -5.85
C VAL A 634 -21.03 5.75 -4.88
N ARG A 635 -20.67 5.70 -3.60
CA ARG A 635 -21.36 6.45 -2.54
C ARG A 635 -20.92 7.91 -2.40
N ASP A 636 -20.34 8.29 -1.27
CA ASP A 636 -20.58 9.61 -0.67
C ASP A 636 -19.25 10.41 -0.48
N SER A 637 -18.42 10.49 -1.54
CA SER A 637 -17.09 11.17 -1.60
C SER A 637 -16.76 11.69 -3.03
N GLY A 638 -15.63 12.42 -3.22
CA GLY A 638 -15.01 12.80 -4.51
C GLY A 638 -13.49 13.04 -4.37
N VAL A 639 -12.70 13.09 -5.47
CA VAL A 639 -11.22 13.19 -5.40
C VAL A 639 -10.63 14.31 -6.26
N ARG A 640 -9.43 14.78 -5.90
CA ARG A 640 -8.61 15.65 -6.76
C ARG A 640 -7.69 14.77 -7.60
N PHE A 641 -7.93 14.73 -8.90
CA PHE A 641 -7.05 14.00 -9.83
C PHE A 641 -5.67 14.61 -9.88
N GLN A 642 -4.67 13.77 -10.06
CA GLN A 642 -3.28 14.19 -10.17
C GLN A 642 -2.66 13.62 -11.44
N ALA A 643 -1.71 14.36 -11.98
CA ALA A 643 -0.87 13.92 -13.08
C ALA A 643 0.60 14.14 -12.71
N PHE A 644 1.45 13.17 -13.01
CA PHE A 644 2.89 13.25 -12.75
C PHE A 644 3.67 12.86 -13.99
N PHE A 645 4.75 13.58 -14.27
CA PHE A 645 5.71 13.23 -15.31
C PHE A 645 7.05 12.83 -14.71
N GLY A 646 7.62 11.72 -15.19
CA GLY A 646 8.90 11.21 -14.73
C GLY A 646 9.78 10.69 -15.88
N ASP A 647 11.09 10.68 -15.65
CA ASP A 647 12.13 10.13 -16.54
C ASP A 647 12.40 8.63 -16.26
N LEU A 648 11.95 8.12 -15.12
CA LEU A 648 12.03 6.73 -14.72
C LEU A 648 10.65 6.18 -14.38
N ILE A 649 10.56 4.85 -14.32
CA ILE A 649 9.42 4.17 -13.73
C ILE A 649 9.64 4.10 -12.21
N PRO A 650 8.85 4.81 -11.38
CA PRO A 650 8.95 4.72 -9.94
C PRO A 650 8.64 3.28 -9.50
N PRO A 651 9.24 2.83 -8.39
CA PRO A 651 8.91 1.54 -7.84
C PRO A 651 7.41 1.44 -7.49
N TYR A 652 6.71 0.46 -8.09
CA TYR A 652 5.36 0.02 -7.70
C TYR A 652 5.29 -0.15 -6.18
N SER A 653 4.48 0.65 -5.50
CA SER A 653 4.03 0.28 -4.17
C SER A 653 2.82 -0.63 -4.31
N GLY A 654 2.70 -1.66 -3.47
CA GLY A 654 1.62 -2.65 -3.55
C GLY A 654 0.18 -2.12 -3.47
N PHE A 655 -0.03 -0.82 -3.25
CA PHE A 655 -1.34 -0.14 -3.25
C PHE A 655 -1.38 1.12 -4.15
N GLY A 656 -0.48 1.21 -5.13
CA GLY A 656 -0.48 2.22 -6.21
C GLY A 656 0.01 3.62 -5.83
N TYR A 657 0.27 3.88 -4.55
CA TYR A 657 0.99 5.07 -4.09
C TYR A 657 2.32 5.19 -4.83
N LEU A 658 2.56 6.32 -5.50
CA LEU A 658 3.88 6.60 -6.04
C LEU A 658 4.70 7.26 -4.92
N PRO A 659 5.85 6.68 -4.50
CA PRO A 659 6.75 7.32 -3.56
C PRO A 659 7.48 8.48 -4.24
N ILE A 660 6.75 9.57 -4.46
CA ILE A 660 7.24 10.84 -4.98
C ILE A 660 7.97 11.56 -3.83
N SER A 661 9.05 10.95 -3.33
CA SER A 661 9.94 11.59 -2.36
C SER A 661 11.02 12.36 -3.13
N ASN A 662 10.94 13.70 -3.14
CA ASN A 662 11.88 14.65 -3.75
C ASN A 662 11.70 15.02 -5.24
N LEU A 663 10.50 14.93 -5.83
CA LEU A 663 10.25 15.19 -7.27
C LEU A 663 9.25 16.35 -7.53
N ASP A 664 9.33 17.43 -6.75
CA ASP A 664 8.27 18.45 -6.64
C ASP A 664 8.05 19.42 -7.83
N ASN A 665 8.61 19.17 -9.02
CA ASN A 665 8.45 20.11 -10.15
C ASN A 665 7.46 19.66 -11.24
N MET A 666 7.06 18.39 -11.26
CA MET A 666 6.26 17.81 -12.35
C MET A 666 5.01 17.05 -11.86
N LEU A 667 4.60 17.26 -10.60
CA LEU A 667 3.33 16.77 -10.05
C LEU A 667 2.28 17.89 -10.12
N PHE A 668 1.19 17.63 -10.81
CA PHE A 668 0.07 18.54 -10.95
C PHE A 668 -1.17 17.95 -10.27
N THR A 669 -1.95 18.78 -9.59
CA THR A 669 -3.17 18.36 -8.90
C THR A 669 -4.33 19.24 -9.35
N ASN A 670 -5.44 18.62 -9.74
CA ASN A 670 -6.68 19.33 -10.04
C ASN A 670 -7.11 20.12 -8.79
N PRO A 671 -7.31 21.45 -8.86
CA PRO A 671 -7.68 22.24 -7.69
C PRO A 671 -9.07 21.89 -7.15
N THR A 672 -9.96 21.35 -7.99
CA THR A 672 -11.33 20.99 -7.65
C THR A 672 -11.51 19.48 -7.47
N TYR A 673 -12.51 19.11 -6.65
CA TYR A 673 -12.92 17.72 -6.51
C TYR A 673 -13.77 17.30 -7.71
N SER A 674 -13.40 16.17 -8.31
CA SER A 674 -14.19 15.55 -9.38
C SER A 674 -15.36 14.78 -8.77
N ILE A 675 -16.57 15.25 -9.08
CA ILE A 675 -17.83 14.72 -8.54
C ILE A 675 -18.89 14.43 -9.62
N PHE A 676 -18.55 14.64 -10.90
CA PHE A 676 -19.46 14.48 -12.04
C PHE A 676 -19.83 13.02 -12.25
N ARG A 677 -21.12 12.74 -12.44
CA ARG A 677 -21.69 11.40 -12.65
C ARG A 677 -22.57 11.41 -13.88
N ASN A 678 -22.57 10.34 -14.66
CA ASN A 678 -23.36 10.23 -15.91
C ASN A 678 -22.97 11.28 -16.98
N THR A 679 -21.89 12.02 -16.74
CA THR A 679 -21.31 13.02 -17.64
C THR A 679 -19.82 13.05 -17.36
N TRP A 680 -19.05 13.47 -18.37
CA TRP A 680 -17.60 13.59 -18.27
C TRP A 680 -17.19 15.00 -17.85
N GLU A 681 -16.21 15.08 -16.96
CA GLU A 681 -15.46 16.29 -16.61
C GLU A 681 -14.15 16.29 -17.38
N LYS A 682 -13.91 17.32 -18.19
CA LYS A 682 -12.61 17.53 -18.84
C LYS A 682 -11.68 18.30 -17.91
N ILE A 683 -10.55 17.70 -17.58
CA ILE A 683 -9.48 18.32 -16.78
C ILE A 683 -8.38 18.78 -17.73
N VAL A 684 -7.90 20.02 -17.56
CA VAL A 684 -6.84 20.63 -18.39
C VAL A 684 -5.74 21.20 -17.50
N ILE A 685 -4.49 20.87 -17.81
CA ILE A 685 -3.29 21.28 -17.06
C ILE A 685 -2.26 21.83 -18.05
N ASN A 686 -1.97 23.13 -17.92
CA ASN A 686 -0.90 23.78 -18.68
C ASN A 686 0.36 23.88 -17.81
N PHE A 687 1.52 23.53 -18.37
CA PHE A 687 2.79 23.62 -17.65
C PHE A 687 3.97 23.90 -18.60
N THR A 688 5.08 24.37 -18.04
CA THR A 688 6.34 24.57 -18.77
C THR A 688 7.44 23.78 -18.09
N THR A 689 8.18 23.00 -18.87
CA THR A 689 9.30 22.19 -18.35
C THR A 689 10.51 23.05 -18.00
N GLY A 690 11.36 22.57 -17.09
CA GLY A 690 12.60 23.26 -16.71
C GLY A 690 13.75 23.06 -17.71
N ASN A 691 14.92 23.58 -17.36
CA ASN A 691 16.14 23.53 -18.18
C ASN A 691 16.68 22.11 -18.47
N ASN A 692 16.34 21.13 -17.64
CA ASN A 692 16.83 19.75 -17.72
C ASN A 692 15.68 18.74 -17.89
N SER A 693 14.75 19.01 -18.82
CA SER A 693 13.63 18.09 -19.10
C SER A 693 14.09 16.86 -19.87
N GLY A 694 13.43 15.74 -19.60
CA GLY A 694 13.69 14.43 -20.21
C GLY A 694 12.67 13.39 -19.76
N GLU A 695 11.55 13.82 -19.19
CA GLU A 695 10.48 12.96 -18.70
C GLU A 695 9.86 12.18 -19.87
N GLU A 696 9.75 10.87 -19.71
CA GLU A 696 9.27 9.94 -20.75
C GLU A 696 7.94 9.27 -20.38
N TYR A 697 7.50 9.39 -19.12
CA TYR A 697 6.34 8.68 -18.59
C TYR A 697 5.34 9.65 -18.01
N LEU A 698 4.05 9.40 -18.28
CA LEU A 698 2.91 10.09 -17.68
C LEU A 698 2.19 9.12 -16.75
N TYR A 699 1.87 9.60 -15.55
CA TYR A 699 1.05 8.92 -14.55
C TYR A 699 -0.20 9.75 -14.27
N ILE A 700 -1.37 9.12 -14.22
CA ILE A 700 -2.65 9.79 -13.93
C ILE A 700 -3.40 9.01 -12.84
N GLY A 701 -3.97 9.72 -11.86
CA GLY A 701 -4.84 9.14 -10.83
C GLY A 701 -4.72 9.84 -9.48
N GLY A 702 -4.98 9.11 -8.39
CA GLY A 702 -4.67 9.55 -7.02
C GLY A 702 -3.24 9.17 -6.65
N LEU A 703 -2.25 9.98 -7.04
CA LEU A 703 -0.83 9.63 -6.98
C LEU A 703 -0.19 9.76 -5.59
N THR A 704 -0.70 10.67 -4.75
CA THR A 704 -0.16 10.95 -3.40
C THR A 704 -1.20 10.73 -2.30
N SER A 705 -0.79 10.93 -1.03
CA SER A 705 -1.67 10.83 0.14
C SER A 705 -2.84 11.81 0.07
N LEU A 706 -4.07 11.26 0.03
CA LEU A 706 -5.30 12.04 -0.13
C LEU A 706 -5.68 12.76 1.16
N SER A 707 -5.87 14.07 1.09
CA SER A 707 -6.09 14.94 2.26
C SER A 707 -7.56 15.08 2.72
N GLY A 708 -8.53 14.62 1.93
CA GLY A 708 -9.96 14.68 2.26
C GLY A 708 -10.57 16.11 2.29
N PRO A 709 -11.84 16.27 2.70
CA PRO A 709 -12.71 15.28 3.35
C PRO A 709 -13.63 14.50 2.37
N ASP A 710 -14.36 13.51 2.90
CA ASP A 710 -15.51 12.90 2.25
C ASP A 710 -16.66 13.93 2.16
N PHE A 711 -16.93 14.45 0.96
CA PHE A 711 -18.15 15.24 0.70
C PHE A 711 -19.34 14.31 0.51
N ILE A 712 -20.37 14.45 1.34
CA ILE A 712 -21.67 13.77 1.14
C ILE A 712 -22.33 14.34 -0.12
N ILE A 713 -22.28 13.60 -1.22
CA ILE A 713 -23.04 13.92 -2.44
C ILE A 713 -24.48 13.37 -2.28
N PRO A 714 -25.54 14.14 -2.59
CA PRO A 714 -26.92 13.67 -2.52
C PRO A 714 -27.14 12.41 -3.37
N GLN A 715 -27.95 11.48 -2.85
CA GLN A 715 -28.34 10.26 -3.57
C GLN A 715 -29.06 10.61 -4.88
N VAL A 716 -28.39 10.43 -6.02
CA VAL A 716 -29.00 10.51 -7.36
C VAL A 716 -29.57 9.15 -7.76
N PRO A 717 -30.63 9.09 -8.58
CA PRO A 717 -31.15 7.83 -9.12
C PRO A 717 -30.08 7.14 -9.97
N PHE A 718 -29.66 5.93 -9.58
CA PHE A 718 -28.71 5.11 -10.35
C PHE A 718 -29.47 4.25 -11.39
N ILE A 719 -28.84 4.01 -12.54
CA ILE A 719 -29.39 3.16 -13.61
C ILE A 719 -28.83 1.74 -13.45
N ASP A 720 -29.69 0.78 -13.13
CA ASP A 720 -29.31 -0.62 -13.01
C ASP A 720 -29.26 -1.31 -14.38
N CYS A 721 -28.05 -1.66 -14.82
CA CYS A 721 -27.79 -2.50 -15.99
C CYS A 721 -28.29 -3.94 -15.82
N ASN A 722 -28.25 -4.46 -14.60
CA ASN A 722 -28.35 -5.87 -14.29
C ASN A 722 -29.66 -6.14 -13.54
N THR A 723 -30.74 -6.33 -14.29
CA THR A 723 -32.10 -6.66 -13.78
C THR A 723 -32.23 -7.90 -12.86
N GLY A 724 -31.13 -8.53 -12.46
CA GLY A 724 -31.11 -9.72 -11.58
C GLY A 724 -30.09 -9.70 -10.44
N ASN A 725 -29.27 -8.67 -10.28
CA ASN A 725 -28.34 -8.56 -9.14
C ASN A 725 -28.73 -7.31 -8.33
N ASN A 726 -29.22 -7.50 -7.11
CA ASN A 726 -29.23 -6.43 -6.10
C ASN A 726 -27.78 -6.12 -5.72
N GLY A 727 -27.04 -5.51 -6.65
CA GLY A 727 -25.60 -5.28 -6.58
C GLY A 727 -25.25 -4.48 -5.33
N ILE A 728 -24.30 -5.02 -4.58
CA ILE A 728 -23.76 -4.43 -3.37
C ILE A 728 -23.27 -3.00 -3.70
N LYS A 729 -23.82 -1.99 -3.01
CA LYS A 729 -23.41 -0.59 -3.19
C LYS A 729 -21.93 -0.46 -2.81
N ARG A 730 -21.09 0.02 -3.73
CA ARG A 730 -19.67 0.24 -3.42
C ARG A 730 -19.52 1.51 -2.61
N ASN A 731 -19.08 1.36 -1.37
CA ASN A 731 -18.75 2.46 -0.45
C ASN A 731 -17.56 3.31 -0.94
N ASP A 732 -16.78 2.83 -1.90
CA ASP A 732 -15.49 3.40 -2.29
C ASP A 732 -15.53 4.03 -3.70
N PRO A 733 -14.80 5.14 -3.96
CA PRO A 733 -14.75 5.82 -5.26
C PRO A 733 -14.18 4.98 -6.41
N TYR A 734 -14.85 5.05 -7.55
CA TYR A 734 -14.44 4.44 -8.81
C TYR A 734 -14.69 5.42 -9.95
N TYR A 735 -13.67 5.66 -10.77
CA TYR A 735 -13.70 6.61 -11.88
C TYR A 735 -13.43 5.92 -13.21
N TYR A 736 -14.03 6.44 -14.27
CA TYR A 736 -13.64 6.18 -15.65
C TYR A 736 -12.69 7.29 -16.12
N LEU A 737 -11.71 6.93 -16.94
CA LEU A 737 -10.75 7.83 -17.58
C LEU A 737 -10.78 7.60 -19.10
N ASP A 738 -10.78 8.69 -19.85
CA ASP A 738 -10.77 8.68 -21.31
C ASP A 738 -10.08 9.93 -21.90
N ASN A 739 -9.84 9.93 -23.22
CA ASN A 739 -9.37 11.05 -24.05
C ASN A 739 -8.13 11.78 -23.50
N VAL A 740 -7.14 11.03 -23.04
CA VAL A 740 -5.89 11.58 -22.54
C VAL A 740 -5.06 12.16 -23.70
N SER A 741 -4.70 13.43 -23.60
CA SER A 741 -3.94 14.14 -24.62
C SER A 741 -2.87 15.04 -24.03
N LEU A 742 -1.67 14.97 -24.59
CA LEU A 742 -0.56 15.85 -24.26
C LEU A 742 -0.04 16.52 -25.53
N ILE A 743 -0.29 17.82 -25.64
CA ILE A 743 0.02 18.61 -26.83
C ILE A 743 1.09 19.66 -26.49
N SER A 744 2.07 19.82 -27.38
CA SER A 744 3.04 20.93 -27.29
C SER A 744 2.38 22.25 -27.68
N LEU A 745 2.51 23.25 -26.81
CA LEU A 745 2.08 24.64 -27.07
C LEU A 745 3.15 25.44 -27.84
N ASN A 746 4.34 24.87 -28.06
CA ASN A 746 5.49 25.53 -28.70
C ASN A 746 5.91 26.85 -28.03
N GLY A 747 5.79 26.93 -26.70
CA GLY A 747 6.33 28.02 -25.89
C GLY A 747 5.48 29.31 -25.85
N GLY A 748 4.23 29.29 -26.31
CA GLY A 748 3.33 30.44 -26.24
C GLY A 748 2.39 30.47 -25.02
N SER A 749 1.88 31.66 -24.69
CA SER A 749 1.00 31.94 -23.53
C SER A 749 -0.09 32.98 -23.88
N PHE A 750 -1.06 33.21 -22.98
CA PHE A 750 -2.23 34.05 -23.21
C PHE A 750 -2.68 34.79 -21.92
N ASP A 751 -1.89 35.76 -21.47
CA ASP A 751 -2.13 36.53 -20.23
C ASP A 751 -3.11 37.71 -20.46
N ILE A 752 -4.41 37.39 -20.66
CA ILE A 752 -5.46 38.44 -20.62
C ILE A 752 -5.61 39.01 -19.20
N PRO A 753 -6.14 40.23 -19.04
CA PRO A 753 -6.40 40.78 -17.73
C PRO A 753 -7.32 39.86 -16.92
N ASN A 754 -6.89 39.50 -15.72
CA ASN A 754 -7.66 38.68 -14.79
C ASN A 754 -8.99 39.32 -14.36
N GLN A 755 -9.10 40.65 -14.43
CA GLN A 755 -10.32 41.39 -14.10
C GLN A 755 -10.49 42.65 -14.98
N VAL A 756 -11.73 42.91 -15.43
CA VAL A 756 -12.11 44.13 -16.16
C VAL A 756 -13.48 44.64 -15.73
N CYS A 757 -13.74 45.93 -15.96
CA CYS A 757 -15.02 46.55 -15.60
C CYS A 757 -16.07 46.37 -16.71
N THR A 758 -17.36 46.38 -16.39
CA THR A 758 -18.47 46.16 -17.35
C THR A 758 -18.50 47.13 -18.52
N ASN A 759 -17.81 48.27 -18.45
CA ASN A 759 -17.71 49.26 -19.53
C ASN A 759 -16.43 49.12 -20.38
N VAL A 760 -15.60 48.12 -20.11
CA VAL A 760 -14.33 47.90 -20.81
C VAL A 760 -14.57 47.03 -22.05
N THR A 761 -14.05 47.51 -23.17
CA THR A 761 -13.90 46.71 -24.39
C THR A 761 -12.40 46.51 -24.66
N ILE A 762 -11.97 45.26 -24.71
CA ILE A 762 -10.65 44.89 -25.22
C ILE A 762 -10.76 44.84 -26.74
N ASN A 763 -10.20 45.85 -27.41
CA ASN A 763 -10.39 46.03 -28.86
C ASN A 763 -9.62 45.03 -29.73
N ASN A 764 -8.60 44.37 -29.18
CA ASN A 764 -7.84 43.34 -29.87
C ASN A 764 -7.32 42.31 -28.86
N LEU A 765 -7.83 41.08 -28.92
CA LEU A 765 -7.37 39.97 -28.09
C LEU A 765 -6.00 39.44 -28.52
N ASP A 766 -5.59 39.64 -29.78
CA ASP A 766 -4.26 39.21 -30.26
C ASP A 766 -3.11 39.89 -29.51
N SER A 767 -3.33 41.08 -28.93
CA SER A 767 -2.29 41.77 -28.17
C SER A 767 -1.92 41.09 -26.85
N TYR A 768 -2.67 40.08 -26.44
CA TYR A 768 -2.44 39.29 -25.22
C TYR A 768 -1.88 37.90 -25.51
N LEU A 769 -1.66 37.57 -26.79
CA LEU A 769 -0.94 36.37 -27.18
C LEU A 769 0.56 36.59 -27.04
N GLU A 770 1.23 35.71 -26.30
CA GLU A 770 2.69 35.71 -26.16
C GLU A 770 3.27 34.55 -26.97
N ALA A 771 4.10 34.87 -27.98
CA ALA A 771 4.80 33.92 -28.87
C ALA A 771 3.94 32.90 -29.66
N LEU A 772 2.62 32.85 -29.42
CA LEU A 772 1.66 32.07 -30.20
C LEU A 772 1.52 32.61 -31.64
N PRO A 773 0.98 31.80 -32.58
CA PRO A 773 0.48 32.28 -33.86
C PRO A 773 -0.68 33.27 -33.65
N ILE A 774 -0.88 34.20 -34.59
CA ILE A 774 -1.98 35.20 -34.55
C ILE A 774 -3.12 34.84 -35.50
N ASP A 775 -3.09 33.66 -36.11
CA ASP A 775 -4.06 33.17 -37.09
C ASP A 775 -5.13 32.25 -36.48
N GLY A 776 -5.12 32.08 -35.16
CA GLY A 776 -6.18 31.40 -34.42
C GLY A 776 -7.46 32.22 -34.26
N VAL A 777 -8.45 31.59 -33.64
CA VAL A 777 -9.82 32.11 -33.46
C VAL A 777 -10.11 32.22 -31.97
N PHE A 778 -10.56 33.40 -31.54
CA PHE A 778 -11.09 33.56 -30.18
C PHE A 778 -12.59 33.24 -30.12
N SER A 779 -13.02 32.62 -29.03
CA SER A 779 -14.43 32.38 -28.71
C SER A 779 -14.68 32.49 -27.21
N GLY A 780 -15.94 32.67 -26.82
CA GLY A 780 -16.37 32.88 -25.43
C GLY A 780 -17.44 33.96 -25.32
N ASP A 781 -18.07 34.07 -24.16
CA ASP A 781 -19.07 35.11 -23.90
C ASP A 781 -18.42 36.50 -23.99
N GLY A 782 -19.09 37.43 -24.68
CA GLY A 782 -18.55 38.77 -24.96
C GLY A 782 -17.47 38.85 -26.04
N VAL A 783 -17.02 37.73 -26.62
CA VAL A 783 -16.06 37.73 -27.74
C VAL A 783 -16.80 37.97 -29.06
N SER A 784 -16.27 38.88 -29.89
CA SER A 784 -16.78 39.11 -31.24
C SER A 784 -15.66 39.37 -32.24
N GLU A 785 -15.88 38.97 -33.49
CA GLU A 785 -14.94 39.14 -34.61
C GLU A 785 -15.45 40.21 -35.57
N SER A 786 -14.54 41.10 -36.01
CA SER A 786 -14.81 42.08 -37.06
C SER A 786 -13.55 42.39 -37.85
N ASN A 787 -13.55 42.10 -39.15
CA ASN A 787 -12.44 42.32 -40.08
C ASN A 787 -11.13 41.61 -39.68
N GLY A 788 -11.22 40.41 -39.13
CA GLY A 788 -10.10 39.59 -38.68
C GLY A 788 -9.52 40.01 -37.33
N ILE A 789 -10.16 40.91 -36.60
CA ILE A 789 -9.76 41.32 -35.24
C ILE A 789 -10.80 40.79 -34.26
N PHE A 790 -10.36 40.01 -33.28
CA PHE A 790 -11.19 39.55 -32.18
C PHE A 790 -11.15 40.57 -31.04
N SER A 791 -12.31 40.89 -30.49
CA SER A 791 -12.48 41.80 -29.37
C SER A 791 -13.30 41.15 -28.27
N PHE A 792 -13.12 41.62 -27.03
CA PHE A 792 -13.94 41.22 -25.89
C PHE A 792 -14.69 42.43 -25.35
N ASP A 793 -16.01 42.34 -25.26
CA ASP A 793 -16.90 43.36 -24.70
C ASP A 793 -17.49 42.87 -23.36
N ALA A 794 -16.99 43.44 -22.27
CA ALA A 794 -17.41 43.09 -20.91
C ALA A 794 -18.90 43.38 -20.66
N SER A 795 -19.51 44.31 -21.40
CA SER A 795 -20.94 44.64 -21.25
C SER A 795 -21.83 43.53 -21.82
N ILE A 796 -21.34 42.83 -22.85
CA ILE A 796 -22.05 41.69 -23.48
C ILE A 796 -21.84 40.43 -22.65
N ALA A 797 -20.62 40.19 -22.17
CA ALA A 797 -20.33 39.05 -21.27
C ALA A 797 -21.14 39.13 -19.96
N GLY A 798 -21.30 40.33 -19.41
CA GLY A 798 -22.02 40.56 -18.14
C GLY A 798 -21.17 40.27 -16.91
N VAL A 799 -21.66 40.61 -15.71
CA VAL A 799 -20.90 40.44 -14.45
C VAL A 799 -20.71 38.95 -14.13
N GLY A 800 -19.48 38.55 -13.79
CA GLY A 800 -19.13 37.16 -13.47
C GLY A 800 -17.80 36.72 -14.09
N ASN A 801 -17.44 35.45 -13.88
CA ASN A 801 -16.28 34.83 -14.51
C ASN A 801 -16.64 34.28 -15.88
N HIS A 802 -15.81 34.60 -16.88
CA HIS A 802 -15.95 34.14 -18.25
C HIS A 802 -14.67 33.46 -18.72
N THR A 803 -14.82 32.40 -19.50
CA THR A 803 -13.70 31.70 -20.13
C THR A 803 -13.59 32.11 -21.60
N ILE A 804 -12.41 32.57 -21.98
CA ILE A 804 -12.05 32.91 -23.35
C ILE A 804 -11.18 31.78 -23.90
N THR A 805 -11.61 31.22 -25.03
CA THR A 805 -10.92 30.13 -25.73
C THR A 805 -10.21 30.69 -26.95
N TYR A 806 -8.93 30.34 -27.12
CA TYR A 806 -8.15 30.61 -28.32
C TYR A 806 -7.81 29.31 -29.03
N THR A 807 -8.32 29.13 -30.25
CA THR A 807 -8.11 27.92 -31.06
C THR A 807 -7.17 28.24 -32.21
N TYR A 808 -6.02 27.60 -32.31
CA TYR A 808 -5.05 27.82 -33.39
C TYR A 808 -4.45 26.51 -33.88
N THR A 809 -3.77 26.52 -35.03
CA THR A 809 -2.99 25.37 -35.51
C THR A 809 -1.52 25.58 -35.18
N ASN A 810 -0.91 24.68 -34.40
CA ASN A 810 0.52 24.78 -34.07
C ASN A 810 1.41 24.39 -35.27
N SER A 811 2.73 24.55 -35.12
CA SER A 811 3.70 24.25 -36.19
C SER A 811 3.72 22.78 -36.65
N ASN A 812 3.13 21.87 -35.86
CA ASN A 812 3.03 20.46 -36.17
C ASN A 812 1.71 20.10 -36.89
N GLY A 813 0.90 21.11 -37.25
CA GLY A 813 -0.39 20.94 -37.93
C GLY A 813 -1.53 20.55 -37.00
N CYS A 814 -1.38 20.79 -35.69
CA CYS A 814 -2.32 20.34 -34.68
C CYS A 814 -3.21 21.49 -34.22
N GLU A 815 -4.51 21.28 -34.18
CA GLU A 815 -5.43 22.21 -33.55
C GLU A 815 -5.20 22.20 -32.03
N VAL A 816 -4.98 23.38 -31.46
CA VAL A 816 -4.68 23.62 -30.04
C VAL A 816 -5.67 24.64 -29.51
N GLU A 817 -6.31 24.31 -28.40
CA GLU A 817 -7.15 25.25 -27.66
C GLU A 817 -6.41 25.70 -26.39
N ILE A 818 -6.31 27.00 -26.18
CA ILE A 818 -5.80 27.61 -24.94
C ILE A 818 -6.95 28.37 -24.30
N TYR A 819 -7.06 28.27 -22.98
CA TYR A 819 -8.11 28.91 -22.21
C TYR A 819 -7.52 29.97 -21.29
N ALA A 820 -8.22 31.10 -21.16
CA ALA A 820 -7.96 32.09 -20.12
C ALA A 820 -9.27 32.57 -19.49
N ASN A 821 -9.21 32.97 -18.22
CA ASN A 821 -10.38 33.43 -17.48
C ASN A 821 -10.30 34.94 -17.23
N ILE A 822 -11.44 35.61 -17.35
CA ILE A 822 -11.61 37.03 -17.08
C ILE A 822 -12.82 37.25 -16.16
N GLU A 823 -12.62 37.98 -15.07
CA GLU A 823 -13.71 38.41 -14.19
C GLU A 823 -14.23 39.79 -14.62
N VAL A 824 -15.53 39.89 -14.90
CA VAL A 824 -16.19 41.16 -15.21
C VAL A 824 -16.87 41.70 -13.94
N VAL A 825 -16.49 42.92 -13.54
CA VAL A 825 -17.03 43.62 -12.35
C VAL A 825 -17.76 44.91 -12.72
N SER A 826 -18.68 45.39 -11.88
CA SER A 826 -19.47 46.59 -12.16
C SER A 826 -18.65 47.87 -12.27
N ASP A 827 -18.85 48.64 -13.35
CA ASP A 827 -18.41 50.04 -13.48
C ASP A 827 -19.20 51.00 -12.55
N GLY A 828 -18.62 52.18 -12.28
CA GLY A 828 -19.27 53.28 -11.56
C GLY A 828 -19.33 53.11 -10.04
N ILE A 829 -18.47 52.26 -9.45
CA ILE A 829 -18.50 51.86 -8.04
C ILE A 829 -18.53 53.09 -7.12
N ILE A 830 -19.53 53.19 -6.25
CA ILE A 830 -19.60 54.25 -5.23
C ILE A 830 -18.75 53.79 -4.03
N PRO A 831 -17.68 54.52 -3.64
CA PRO A 831 -16.90 54.15 -2.47
C PRO A 831 -17.75 54.23 -1.21
N GLU A 832 -17.76 53.16 -0.42
CA GLU A 832 -18.53 53.08 0.83
C GLU A 832 -17.64 53.35 2.02
N PHE A 833 -18.05 54.28 2.89
CA PHE A 833 -17.36 54.59 4.13
C PHE A 833 -18.33 54.52 5.30
N ASP A 834 -17.88 53.94 6.40
CA ASP A 834 -18.62 54.04 7.65
C ASP A 834 -18.71 55.53 8.08
N PRO A 835 -19.89 55.99 8.54
CA PRO A 835 -20.05 57.36 9.01
C PRO A 835 -19.14 57.62 10.23
N ILE A 836 -18.41 58.73 10.21
CA ILE A 836 -17.60 59.16 11.37
C ILE A 836 -18.51 59.87 12.36
N ALA A 837 -18.51 59.40 13.61
CA ALA A 837 -19.28 60.02 14.68
C ALA A 837 -18.87 61.49 14.91
N PRO A 838 -19.80 62.36 15.35
CA PRO A 838 -19.48 63.76 15.67
C PRO A 838 -18.30 63.87 16.64
N ILE A 839 -17.40 64.82 16.37
CA ILE A 839 -16.28 65.15 17.25
C ILE A 839 -16.51 66.50 17.94
N CYS A 840 -15.77 66.79 18.99
CA CYS A 840 -15.73 68.12 19.60
C CYS A 840 -14.66 69.00 18.94
N SER A 841 -14.85 70.32 18.94
CA SER A 841 -13.86 71.27 18.40
C SER A 841 -12.47 71.04 19.01
N GLY A 842 -11.49 70.73 18.16
CA GLY A 842 -10.11 70.36 18.52
C GLY A 842 -9.83 68.85 18.61
N GLY A 843 -10.84 67.98 18.43
CA GLY A 843 -10.68 66.52 18.45
C GLY A 843 -9.85 65.96 17.28
N SER A 844 -9.46 64.68 17.34
CA SER A 844 -8.75 64.02 16.22
C SER A 844 -9.73 63.43 15.21
N ILE A 845 -9.48 63.64 13.91
CA ILE A 845 -10.22 62.98 12.81
C ILE A 845 -9.21 62.17 11.98
N THR A 846 -9.56 60.92 11.67
CA THR A 846 -8.83 60.09 10.69
C THR A 846 -9.80 59.71 9.58
N LEU A 847 -9.48 60.08 8.33
CA LEU A 847 -10.27 59.71 7.15
C LEU A 847 -9.62 58.47 6.48
N PRO A 848 -10.33 57.34 6.30
CA PRO A 848 -9.77 56.14 5.70
C PRO A 848 -9.38 56.36 4.23
N THR A 849 -8.17 55.94 3.82
CA THR A 849 -7.71 56.05 2.42
C THR A 849 -8.21 54.91 1.53
N THR A 850 -8.89 53.92 2.12
CA THR A 850 -9.49 52.76 1.45
C THR A 850 -10.93 52.62 1.94
N SER A 851 -11.88 52.48 1.02
CA SER A 851 -13.30 52.26 1.32
C SER A 851 -13.57 50.82 1.79
N VAL A 852 -14.77 50.58 2.33
CA VAL A 852 -15.23 49.25 2.76
C VAL A 852 -15.33 48.28 1.57
N ASN A 853 -15.62 48.80 0.38
CA ASN A 853 -15.57 48.07 -0.89
C ASN A 853 -14.22 48.18 -1.62
N PHE A 854 -13.11 48.34 -0.87
CA PHE A 854 -11.72 48.24 -1.35
C PHE A 854 -11.26 49.27 -2.40
N ILE A 855 -11.94 50.41 -2.51
CA ILE A 855 -11.57 51.52 -3.41
C ILE A 855 -10.56 52.45 -2.70
N ASN A 856 -9.38 52.65 -3.29
CA ASN A 856 -8.33 53.49 -2.71
C ASN A 856 -8.39 54.92 -3.26
N GLY A 857 -8.17 55.92 -2.42
CA GLY A 857 -8.26 57.32 -2.83
C GLY A 857 -7.81 58.31 -1.77
N SER A 858 -8.16 59.57 -1.98
CA SER A 858 -7.76 60.68 -1.12
C SER A 858 -8.93 61.60 -0.79
N TRP A 859 -8.85 62.28 0.35
CA TRP A 859 -9.89 63.19 0.82
C TRP A 859 -9.48 64.65 0.65
N SER A 860 -10.45 65.52 0.33
CA SER A 860 -10.28 66.98 0.26
C SER A 860 -11.54 67.70 0.79
N PRO A 861 -11.45 68.81 1.53
CA PRO A 861 -10.23 69.55 1.92
C PRO A 861 -9.40 68.79 2.97
N ALA A 862 -8.22 69.33 3.33
CA ALA A 862 -7.45 68.81 4.45
C ALA A 862 -8.27 68.80 5.75
N VAL A 863 -7.96 67.85 6.64
CA VAL A 863 -8.72 67.63 7.89
C VAL A 863 -8.89 68.93 8.68
N ASN A 864 -10.16 69.29 8.94
CA ASN A 864 -10.57 70.39 9.80
C ASN A 864 -11.34 69.84 11.00
N ASN A 865 -10.72 69.95 12.17
CA ASN A 865 -11.27 69.49 13.43
C ASN A 865 -11.88 70.61 14.28
N THR A 866 -12.08 71.80 13.72
CA THR A 866 -12.62 72.96 14.44
C THR A 866 -14.01 73.39 13.97
N ALA A 867 -14.45 72.93 12.79
CA ALA A 867 -15.77 73.21 12.21
C ALA A 867 -16.30 72.00 11.43
N THR A 868 -17.62 71.79 11.47
CA THR A 868 -18.29 70.75 10.65
C THR A 868 -17.91 70.90 9.20
N THR A 869 -17.32 69.85 8.63
CA THR A 869 -16.72 69.90 7.29
C THR A 869 -17.17 68.68 6.49
N THR A 870 -17.62 68.93 5.26
CA THR A 870 -17.86 67.89 4.26
C THR A 870 -16.57 67.63 3.48
N TYR A 871 -16.08 66.40 3.57
CA TYR A 871 -14.92 65.92 2.81
C TYR A 871 -15.40 65.18 1.57
N THR A 872 -14.72 65.41 0.45
CA THR A 872 -14.92 64.68 -0.80
C THR A 872 -13.80 63.67 -0.97
N PHE A 873 -14.15 62.38 -1.00
CA PHE A 873 -13.24 61.31 -1.38
C PHE A 873 -13.14 61.25 -2.89
N THR A 874 -11.93 61.29 -3.39
CA THR A 874 -11.59 61.13 -4.81
C THR A 874 -10.85 59.81 -4.96
N PRO A 875 -11.47 58.79 -5.60
CA PRO A 875 -10.79 57.54 -5.95
C PRO A 875 -9.55 57.79 -6.80
N ASN A 876 -8.56 56.90 -6.67
CA ASN A 876 -7.41 56.89 -7.56
C ASN A 876 -7.85 56.45 -8.97
N ALA A 877 -7.07 56.83 -10.00
CA ALA A 877 -7.31 56.40 -11.36
C ALA A 877 -7.31 54.85 -11.50
N ASN A 878 -7.99 54.34 -12.52
CA ASN A 878 -8.05 52.91 -12.89
C ASN A 878 -8.76 51.99 -11.88
N GLN A 879 -9.82 52.47 -11.23
CA GLN A 879 -10.64 51.70 -10.29
C GLN A 879 -12.11 51.62 -10.75
N CYS A 880 -12.36 51.08 -11.95
CA CYS A 880 -13.69 50.85 -12.52
C CYS A 880 -14.66 52.03 -12.43
N GLY A 881 -14.20 53.20 -12.88
CA GLY A 881 -15.05 54.39 -12.93
C GLY A 881 -15.57 54.84 -11.56
N ALA A 882 -14.92 54.43 -10.47
CA ALA A 882 -15.34 54.78 -9.12
C ALA A 882 -15.53 56.29 -8.99
N VAL A 883 -16.71 56.69 -8.54
CA VAL A 883 -17.10 58.10 -8.48
C VAL A 883 -16.70 58.73 -7.17
N THR A 884 -16.58 60.06 -7.16
CA THR A 884 -16.35 60.78 -5.91
C THR A 884 -17.53 60.58 -4.98
N THR A 885 -17.24 60.34 -3.70
CA THR A 885 -18.25 60.31 -2.63
C THR A 885 -17.91 61.37 -1.60
N THR A 886 -18.86 61.69 -0.74
CA THR A 886 -18.69 62.72 0.29
C THR A 886 -19.02 62.17 1.66
N LEU A 887 -18.25 62.57 2.66
CA LEU A 887 -18.46 62.25 4.05
C LEU A 887 -18.42 63.54 4.87
N THR A 888 -19.49 63.81 5.61
CA THR A 888 -19.55 64.97 6.50
C THR A 888 -19.19 64.55 7.91
N VAL A 889 -18.21 65.23 8.50
CA VAL A 889 -17.85 65.07 9.91
C VAL A 889 -18.36 66.31 10.67
N GLU A 890 -19.27 66.10 11.62
CA GLU A 890 -19.74 67.17 12.51
C GLU A 890 -18.67 67.50 13.55
N VAL A 891 -18.46 68.79 13.81
CA VAL A 891 -17.59 69.30 14.87
C VAL A 891 -18.41 70.14 15.85
N LEU A 892 -18.85 69.51 16.93
CA LEU A 892 -19.65 70.11 17.99
C LEU A 892 -18.88 71.24 18.71
N PRO A 893 -19.56 72.31 19.15
CA PRO A 893 -18.96 73.39 19.93
C PRO A 893 -18.27 72.85 21.20
N ALA A 894 -17.14 73.45 21.60
CA ALA A 894 -16.37 72.98 22.77
C ALA A 894 -17.15 72.95 24.10
N ASN A 895 -18.28 73.65 24.16
CA ASN A 895 -19.21 73.76 25.28
C ASN A 895 -20.47 72.88 25.14
N ASP A 896 -20.53 72.02 24.12
CA ASP A 896 -21.59 71.01 23.98
C ASP A 896 -21.52 70.00 25.16
N PRO A 897 -22.65 69.61 25.77
CA PRO A 897 -22.69 68.64 26.86
C PRO A 897 -21.96 67.30 26.60
N SER A 898 -21.85 66.82 25.35
CA SER A 898 -21.05 65.62 25.04
C SER A 898 -19.54 65.89 24.95
N CYS A 899 -19.12 67.15 25.00
CA CYS A 899 -17.71 67.58 25.04
C CYS A 899 -17.19 67.77 26.47
N SER A 900 -17.96 67.40 27.49
CA SER A 900 -17.47 67.37 28.87
C SER A 900 -16.50 66.21 29.10
N SER A 901 -15.44 66.48 29.88
CA SER A 901 -14.16 65.74 29.90
C SER A 901 -14.18 64.37 30.60
N ASN A 902 -15.25 63.59 30.49
CA ASN A 902 -15.19 62.14 30.76
C ASN A 902 -16.27 61.38 29.96
N PRO A 903 -15.95 60.77 28.80
CA PRO A 903 -16.94 60.25 27.86
C PRO A 903 -17.42 58.83 28.16
N CYS A 904 -16.97 58.19 29.25
CA CYS A 904 -17.47 56.88 29.63
C CYS A 904 -17.66 56.69 31.14
N PRO A 905 -18.78 56.10 31.58
CA PRO A 905 -18.86 55.51 32.91
C PRO A 905 -17.92 54.30 33.01
N PRO A 906 -17.34 54.02 34.20
CA PRO A 906 -16.42 52.90 34.37
C PRO A 906 -17.10 51.56 34.07
N ASP A 907 -18.32 51.34 34.57
CA ASP A 907 -19.06 50.10 34.38
C ASP A 907 -20.51 50.40 34.00
N LEU A 908 -21.16 49.52 33.23
CA LEU A 908 -22.58 49.64 32.88
C LEU A 908 -23.29 48.31 32.99
N THR A 909 -24.46 48.29 33.64
CA THR A 909 -25.35 47.13 33.66
C THR A 909 -26.62 47.45 32.88
N LEU A 910 -26.90 46.66 31.85
CA LEU A 910 -28.11 46.77 31.03
C LEU A 910 -29.16 45.81 31.57
N SER A 911 -30.38 46.31 31.76
CA SER A 911 -31.43 45.56 32.45
C SER A 911 -32.85 45.72 31.93
N THR A 912 -33.02 46.53 30.89
CA THR A 912 -34.31 46.84 30.29
C THR A 912 -34.30 46.51 28.81
N PRO A 913 -35.43 46.07 28.21
CA PRO A 913 -35.54 45.84 26.78
C PRO A 913 -35.24 47.09 25.95
N GLU A 914 -34.53 46.91 24.83
CA GLU A 914 -34.24 47.99 23.90
C GLU A 914 -35.42 48.31 23.00
N THR A 915 -35.77 49.59 22.95
CA THR A 915 -36.91 50.08 22.17
C THR A 915 -36.49 50.96 20.98
N ASN A 916 -35.21 51.35 20.87
CA ASN A 916 -34.71 52.18 19.78
C ASN A 916 -33.96 51.37 18.71
N ASN A 917 -34.08 51.79 17.46
CA ASN A 917 -33.60 51.03 16.30
C ASN A 917 -32.07 50.89 16.19
N THR A 918 -31.32 51.83 16.76
CA THR A 918 -29.87 51.75 16.83
C THR A 918 -29.37 52.38 18.13
N ILE A 919 -28.62 51.63 18.95
CA ILE A 919 -28.09 52.09 20.23
C ILE A 919 -26.60 51.75 20.34
N VAL A 920 -25.81 52.66 20.92
CA VAL A 920 -24.39 52.41 21.22
C VAL A 920 -24.11 52.66 22.70
N TYR A 921 -23.63 51.64 23.40
CA TYR A 921 -23.14 51.72 24.77
C TYR A 921 -21.62 51.78 24.79
N LYS A 922 -21.06 52.63 25.67
CA LYS A 922 -19.61 52.74 25.87
C LYS A 922 -19.29 52.84 27.37
N THR A 923 -18.30 52.07 27.84
CA THR A 923 -17.79 52.13 29.22
C THR A 923 -16.27 52.01 29.27
N GLU A 924 -15.65 52.38 30.39
CA GLU A 924 -14.20 52.23 30.54
C GLU A 924 -13.78 50.79 30.80
N ASN A 925 -14.48 50.05 31.67
CA ASN A 925 -14.11 48.70 32.08
C ASN A 925 -15.10 47.66 31.51
N TRP A 926 -16.34 47.59 32.01
CA TRP A 926 -17.23 46.50 31.58
C TRP A 926 -18.69 46.88 31.31
N ILE A 927 -19.32 46.12 30.41
CA ILE A 927 -20.77 46.13 30.19
C ILE A 927 -21.34 44.76 30.57
N LYS A 928 -22.42 44.77 31.35
CA LYS A 928 -23.12 43.55 31.74
C LYS A 928 -24.59 43.61 31.34
N ALA A 929 -24.98 42.84 30.34
CA ALA A 929 -26.39 42.64 29.99
C ALA A 929 -26.96 41.56 30.92
N ASN A 930 -27.87 41.97 31.81
CA ASN A 930 -28.44 41.07 32.79
C ASN A 930 -29.51 40.15 32.16
N SER A 931 -29.95 39.16 32.93
CA SER A 931 -30.99 38.21 32.51
C SER A 931 -32.34 38.81 32.05
N SER A 932 -32.62 40.09 32.36
CA SER A 932 -33.84 40.81 31.96
C SER A 932 -33.65 41.67 30.70
N TYR A 933 -32.43 41.72 30.15
CA TYR A 933 -32.10 42.48 28.96
C TYR A 933 -32.65 41.81 27.69
N GLU A 934 -33.37 42.56 26.85
CA GLU A 934 -33.90 42.04 25.58
C GLU A 934 -33.58 42.99 24.42
N VAL A 935 -33.23 42.45 23.25
CA VAL A 935 -33.10 43.20 21.99
C VAL A 935 -34.07 42.59 20.98
N ASP A 936 -34.91 43.43 20.36
CA ASP A 936 -35.98 43.00 19.45
C ASP A 936 -35.93 43.70 18.10
N GLY A 937 -35.22 43.11 17.13
CA GLY A 937 -35.10 43.63 15.76
C GLY A 937 -34.23 44.88 15.64
N GLN A 938 -33.44 45.21 16.67
CA GLN A 938 -32.63 46.43 16.74
C GLN A 938 -31.14 46.16 16.59
N ASN A 939 -30.39 47.21 16.22
CA ASN A 939 -28.94 47.18 16.12
C ASN A 939 -28.30 47.78 17.38
N VAL A 940 -27.68 46.96 18.22
CA VAL A 940 -27.04 47.41 19.46
C VAL A 940 -25.54 47.22 19.37
N THR A 941 -24.76 48.27 19.56
CA THR A 941 -23.31 48.20 19.70
C THR A 941 -22.90 48.42 21.15
N MET A 942 -22.10 47.53 21.72
CA MET A 942 -21.55 47.62 23.08
C MET A 942 -20.03 47.72 23.00
N LYS A 943 -19.45 48.73 23.63
CA LYS A 943 -17.99 48.92 23.69
C LYS A 943 -17.53 49.06 25.14
N ALA A 944 -16.58 48.22 25.57
CA ALA A 944 -16.03 48.28 26.92
C ALA A 944 -14.53 47.99 26.89
N GLY A 945 -13.73 48.58 27.78
CA GLY A 945 -12.28 48.40 27.75
C GLY A 945 -11.80 47.02 28.21
N ASP A 946 -12.51 46.37 29.13
CA ASP A 946 -12.09 45.10 29.74
C ASP A 946 -13.00 43.92 29.36
N SER A 947 -14.33 44.03 29.55
CA SER A 947 -15.23 42.88 29.27
C SER A 947 -16.68 43.26 28.97
N ILE A 948 -17.33 42.45 28.12
CA ILE A 948 -18.78 42.51 27.87
C ILE A 948 -19.38 41.14 28.20
N VAL A 949 -20.34 41.11 29.11
CA VAL A 949 -20.91 39.87 29.65
C VAL A 949 -22.42 39.86 29.47
N PHE A 950 -22.93 38.84 28.77
CA PHE A 950 -24.36 38.51 28.75
C PHE A 950 -24.65 37.45 29.80
N GLU A 951 -25.51 37.76 30.76
CA GLU A 951 -26.01 36.77 31.71
C GLU A 951 -26.94 35.77 31.01
N PRO A 952 -27.09 34.53 31.53
CA PRO A 952 -28.03 33.57 31.01
C PRO A 952 -29.45 34.16 30.87
N ASN A 953 -30.07 33.85 29.74
CA ASN A 953 -31.40 34.29 29.33
C ASN A 953 -31.54 35.77 28.89
N ALA A 954 -30.46 36.58 28.84
CA ALA A 954 -30.47 37.83 28.07
C ALA A 954 -30.87 37.51 26.62
N HIS A 955 -31.95 38.13 26.12
CA HIS A 955 -32.70 37.61 24.99
C HIS A 955 -32.53 38.49 23.73
N LEU A 956 -31.83 37.97 22.72
CA LEU A 956 -31.66 38.63 21.42
C LEU A 956 -32.61 37.98 20.42
N LYS A 957 -33.72 38.62 20.08
CA LYS A 957 -34.71 38.06 19.13
C LYS A 957 -34.15 38.04 17.70
N ALA A 958 -34.61 37.08 16.91
CA ALA A 958 -34.27 36.93 15.50
C ALA A 958 -34.50 38.24 14.72
N GLY A 959 -33.48 38.68 13.98
CA GLY A 959 -33.46 39.96 13.27
C GLY A 959 -32.73 41.10 14.01
N SER A 960 -32.35 40.89 15.28
CA SER A 960 -31.49 41.84 16.01
C SER A 960 -30.03 41.66 15.62
N VAL A 961 -29.27 42.76 15.55
CA VAL A 961 -27.82 42.73 15.35
C VAL A 961 -27.15 43.30 16.58
N VAL A 962 -26.35 42.50 17.29
CA VAL A 962 -25.59 42.96 18.46
C VAL A 962 -24.10 42.86 18.19
N THR A 963 -23.42 44.00 18.29
CA THR A 963 -21.98 44.14 18.06
C THR A 963 -21.30 44.44 19.38
N ALA A 964 -20.54 43.49 19.94
CA ALA A 964 -19.78 43.66 21.18
C ALA A 964 -18.28 43.81 20.87
N LEU A 965 -17.68 44.93 21.26
CA LEU A 965 -16.29 45.28 20.96
C LEU A 965 -15.54 45.59 22.25
N ILE A 966 -14.42 44.89 22.49
CA ILE A 966 -13.50 45.26 23.58
C ILE A 966 -12.61 46.40 23.07
N GLU A 967 -12.95 47.62 23.48
CA GLU A 967 -12.34 48.85 23.00
C GLU A 967 -12.35 49.86 24.17
N VAL A 968 -11.16 50.27 24.63
CA VAL A 968 -11.03 51.28 25.69
C VAL A 968 -11.64 52.60 25.24
N CYS A 969 -12.44 53.21 26.12
CA CYS A 969 -13.18 54.42 25.77
C CYS A 969 -12.30 55.66 25.48
N THR A 970 -10.99 55.58 25.74
CA THR A 970 -10.03 56.59 25.30
C THR A 970 -8.78 55.97 24.66
N ALA A 971 -8.24 56.67 23.66
CA ALA A 971 -7.16 56.22 22.79
C ALA A 971 -5.80 56.20 23.50
N THR A 972 -5.55 55.17 24.32
CA THR A 972 -4.19 54.75 24.66
C THR A 972 -4.08 53.24 24.49
N SER A 973 -3.39 52.85 23.43
CA SER A 973 -3.16 51.47 23.05
C SER A 973 -2.33 50.73 24.11
N LYS A 974 -2.96 49.76 24.76
CA LYS A 974 -2.30 48.50 25.09
C LYS A 974 -3.02 47.38 24.37
N MET A 975 -2.50 47.09 23.18
CA MET A 975 -2.72 45.80 22.54
C MET A 975 -2.07 44.75 23.46
N SER A 976 -2.89 43.98 24.17
CA SER A 976 -2.47 42.73 24.81
C SER A 976 -3.32 41.63 24.24
N THR A 977 -2.70 40.84 23.37
CA THR A 977 -3.20 39.57 22.84
C THR A 977 -3.73 38.69 23.97
N THR A 978 -5.04 38.45 23.99
CA THR A 978 -5.61 37.27 24.66
C THR A 978 -6.61 36.62 23.72
N LYS A 979 -6.12 35.56 23.09
CA LYS A 979 -6.83 34.39 22.56
C LYS A 979 -8.31 34.35 22.99
N VAL A 980 -9.23 34.65 22.07
CA VAL A 980 -10.55 34.03 22.16
C VAL A 980 -10.34 32.59 21.74
N VAL A 981 -10.37 31.72 22.74
CA VAL A 981 -10.52 30.29 22.58
C VAL A 981 -11.87 30.08 21.90
N GLU A 982 -11.89 29.84 20.60
CA GLU A 982 -12.92 28.98 20.05
C GLU A 982 -12.70 27.61 20.69
N LYS A 983 -13.52 27.34 21.70
CA LYS A 983 -13.65 26.02 22.28
C LYS A 983 -14.42 25.20 21.26
N THR A 984 -13.69 24.48 20.42
CA THR A 984 -14.20 23.30 19.71
C THR A 984 -14.89 22.38 20.72
N ILE A 985 -16.19 22.14 20.56
CA ILE A 985 -16.79 20.82 20.77
C ILE A 985 -18.10 20.77 19.93
N LEU A 986 -18.34 19.85 18.98
CA LEU A 986 -17.84 18.49 18.83
C LEU A 986 -17.70 18.05 17.37
N ASP A 987 -16.54 17.47 17.08
CA ASP A 987 -16.45 16.26 16.26
C ASP A 987 -17.37 15.16 16.83
N GLU A 988 -18.21 14.55 15.99
CA GLU A 988 -18.81 13.26 16.31
C GLU A 988 -17.71 12.18 16.30
N LYS A 989 -17.00 12.09 17.43
CA LYS A 989 -16.24 10.90 17.79
C LYS A 989 -17.23 9.89 18.35
N THR A 990 -17.46 8.80 17.61
CA THR A 990 -18.25 7.65 18.06
C THR A 990 -17.65 7.01 19.31
N LEU A 991 -18.24 7.30 20.47
CA LEU A 991 -18.05 6.61 21.76
C LEU A 991 -19.40 6.61 22.52
N ASN A 992 -19.68 5.58 23.30
CA ASN A 992 -21.08 5.11 23.50
C ASN A 992 -21.97 5.93 24.47
N GLU A 993 -21.66 7.17 24.83
CA GLU A 993 -22.48 7.97 25.79
C GLU A 993 -23.87 8.24 25.17
N SER A 994 -24.94 7.59 25.66
CA SER A 994 -26.31 7.83 25.15
C SER A 994 -27.10 8.75 26.09
N ILE A 995 -27.78 9.74 25.52
CA ILE A 995 -28.68 10.66 26.25
C ILE A 995 -30.12 10.49 25.77
N VAL A 996 -31.03 10.31 26.72
CA VAL A 996 -32.47 10.15 26.49
C VAL A 996 -33.29 11.23 27.20
N LEU A 997 -34.31 11.73 26.50
CA LEU A 997 -35.30 12.69 26.97
C LEU A 997 -36.66 11.99 27.03
N PHE A 998 -37.26 11.87 28.21
CA PHE A 998 -38.56 11.20 28.35
C PHE A 998 -39.43 11.78 29.49
N PRO A 999 -40.77 11.87 29.30
CA PRO A 999 -41.49 11.70 28.04
C PRO A 999 -41.17 12.82 27.04
N ASN A 1000 -41.14 12.48 25.76
CA ASN A 1000 -40.97 13.44 24.67
C ASN A 1000 -41.89 12.99 23.50
N PRO A 1001 -43.06 13.62 23.28
CA PRO A 1001 -43.45 14.93 23.80
C PRO A 1001 -43.74 14.95 25.32
N THR A 1002 -43.31 16.01 26.01
CA THR A 1002 -43.60 16.27 27.44
C THR A 1002 -44.87 17.11 27.60
N THR A 1003 -45.61 16.92 28.69
CA THR A 1003 -46.60 17.91 29.16
C THR A 1003 -46.00 18.73 30.28
N ASP A 1004 -45.74 18.10 31.43
CA ASP A 1004 -45.47 18.81 32.68
C ASP A 1004 -44.12 18.47 33.27
N ARG A 1005 -43.54 17.31 32.97
CA ARG A 1005 -42.23 16.90 33.51
C ARG A 1005 -41.39 16.22 32.43
N LEU A 1006 -40.13 16.65 32.33
CA LEU A 1006 -39.13 16.07 31.45
C LEU A 1006 -38.03 15.43 32.29
N THR A 1007 -37.69 14.18 31.99
CA THR A 1007 -36.47 13.55 32.48
C THR A 1007 -35.41 13.58 31.40
N ILE A 1008 -34.20 14.03 31.76
CA ILE A 1008 -32.99 13.93 30.97
C ILE A 1008 -32.07 12.94 31.69
N ALA A 1009 -31.64 11.88 31.00
CA ALA A 1009 -30.78 10.86 31.59
C ALA A 1009 -29.63 10.48 30.64
N SER A 1010 -28.46 10.22 31.23
CA SER A 1010 -27.28 9.63 30.61
C SER A 1010 -26.96 8.27 31.26
N ASP A 1011 -26.55 7.31 30.46
CA ASP A 1011 -26.28 5.92 30.87
C ASP A 1011 -24.85 5.67 31.36
N MET A 1012 -23.87 6.51 31.00
CA MET A 1012 -22.46 6.27 31.30
C MET A 1012 -21.74 7.38 32.06
N ALA A 1013 -22.15 8.64 31.92
CA ALA A 1013 -21.43 9.77 32.54
C ALA A 1013 -22.39 10.79 33.16
N ALA A 1014 -21.93 11.47 34.22
CA ALA A 1014 -22.69 12.56 34.80
C ALA A 1014 -22.78 13.73 33.81
N MET A 1015 -23.96 14.33 33.70
CA MET A 1015 -24.15 15.55 32.92
C MET A 1015 -23.51 16.70 33.68
N ASN A 1016 -22.69 17.48 33.00
CA ASN A 1016 -22.00 18.64 33.55
C ASN A 1016 -22.86 19.90 33.36
N SER A 1017 -23.34 20.15 32.14
CA SER A 1017 -24.21 21.28 31.82
C SER A 1017 -25.38 20.86 30.92
N ILE A 1018 -26.51 21.55 31.08
CA ILE A 1018 -27.71 21.39 30.24
C ILE A 1018 -28.27 22.77 29.92
N VAL A 1019 -28.61 22.99 28.65
CA VAL A 1019 -29.28 24.20 28.15
C VAL A 1019 -30.47 23.78 27.28
N ILE A 1020 -31.66 24.27 27.60
CA ILE A 1020 -32.87 24.11 26.77
C ILE A 1020 -33.17 25.47 26.15
N THR A 1021 -33.26 25.49 24.82
CA THR A 1021 -33.47 26.69 24.01
C THR A 1021 -34.73 26.51 23.17
N ALA A 1022 -35.61 27.50 23.14
CA ALA A 1022 -36.73 27.55 22.20
C ALA A 1022 -36.24 27.75 20.76
N MET A 1023 -37.09 27.46 19.78
CA MET A 1023 -36.74 27.59 18.36
C MET A 1023 -36.43 29.04 17.91
N ASP A 1024 -36.85 30.04 18.67
CA ASP A 1024 -36.51 31.45 18.44
C ASP A 1024 -35.17 31.86 19.06
N GLY A 1025 -34.43 30.91 19.67
CA GLY A 1025 -33.14 31.14 20.29
C GLY A 1025 -33.22 31.47 21.79
N LYS A 1026 -34.43 31.60 22.38
CA LYS A 1026 -34.58 31.89 23.81
C LYS A 1026 -34.16 30.73 24.68
N ILE A 1027 -33.18 30.92 25.57
CA ILE A 1027 -32.85 29.92 26.59
C ILE A 1027 -33.98 29.88 27.62
N ILE A 1028 -34.63 28.72 27.73
CA ILE A 1028 -35.75 28.44 28.63
C ILE A 1028 -35.26 27.84 29.94
N TYR A 1029 -34.16 27.09 29.88
CA TYR A 1029 -33.52 26.50 31.03
C TYR A 1029 -32.02 26.41 30.80
N SER A 1030 -31.21 26.74 31.80
CA SER A 1030 -29.77 26.53 31.76
C SER A 1030 -29.28 26.16 33.15
N ASN A 1031 -28.47 25.11 33.22
CA ASN A 1031 -27.76 24.72 34.43
C ASN A 1031 -26.36 24.28 34.03
N GLN A 1032 -25.35 25.02 34.51
CA GLN A 1032 -23.94 24.79 34.16
C GLN A 1032 -23.21 23.84 35.13
N THR A 1033 -23.89 23.37 36.19
CA THR A 1033 -23.31 22.47 37.19
C THR A 1033 -24.33 21.43 37.64
N VAL A 1034 -24.75 20.55 36.72
CA VAL A 1034 -25.75 19.51 37.00
C VAL A 1034 -25.14 18.39 37.86
N ASN A 1035 -23.94 17.93 37.47
CA ASN A 1035 -23.17 16.84 38.06
C ASN A 1035 -24.02 15.61 38.48
N ALA A 1036 -24.94 15.21 37.62
CA ALA A 1036 -25.85 14.09 37.85
C ALA A 1036 -26.10 13.32 36.55
N THR A 1037 -26.26 12.01 36.64
CA THR A 1037 -26.61 11.14 35.49
C THR A 1037 -28.09 11.21 35.12
N LYS A 1038 -28.94 11.78 35.99
CA LYS A 1038 -30.37 11.98 35.76
C LYS A 1038 -30.79 13.35 36.30
N LEU A 1039 -31.56 14.10 35.52
CA LEU A 1039 -32.16 15.37 35.91
C LEU A 1039 -33.66 15.35 35.56
N GLU A 1040 -34.51 15.72 36.52
CA GLU A 1040 -35.94 15.94 36.29
C GLU A 1040 -36.25 17.43 36.28
N LEU A 1041 -36.91 17.88 35.23
CA LEU A 1041 -37.30 19.26 35.00
C LEU A 1041 -38.81 19.39 34.99
N ASP A 1042 -39.33 20.38 35.71
CA ASP A 1042 -40.71 20.82 35.56
C ASP A 1042 -40.83 21.68 34.30
N THR A 1043 -41.65 21.21 33.37
CA THR A 1043 -41.93 21.83 32.06
C THR A 1043 -43.37 22.31 31.94
N SER A 1044 -44.15 22.28 33.05
CA SER A 1044 -45.56 22.71 33.07
C SER A 1044 -45.74 24.14 32.54
N ASN A 1045 -44.82 25.04 32.91
CA ASN A 1045 -44.83 26.45 32.50
C ASN A 1045 -44.27 26.71 31.09
N TYR A 1046 -43.78 25.69 30.38
CA TYR A 1046 -43.25 25.86 29.02
C TYR A 1046 -44.44 25.98 28.06
N GLN A 1047 -44.33 26.86 27.06
CA GLN A 1047 -45.37 26.99 26.03
C GLN A 1047 -45.35 25.78 25.07
N GLY A 1048 -46.50 25.43 24.50
CA GLY A 1048 -46.59 24.38 23.46
C GLY A 1048 -45.63 24.69 22.31
N GLY A 1049 -44.75 23.77 21.95
CA GLY A 1049 -43.72 24.04 20.96
C GLY A 1049 -42.54 23.06 20.93
N ILE A 1050 -41.59 23.35 20.04
CA ILE A 1050 -40.34 22.61 19.90
C ILE A 1050 -39.22 23.38 20.60
N TYR A 1051 -38.34 22.65 21.27
CA TYR A 1051 -37.16 23.16 21.96
C TYR A 1051 -35.94 22.31 21.58
N MET A 1052 -34.75 22.91 21.65
CA MET A 1052 -33.45 22.27 21.48
C MET A 1052 -32.79 22.12 22.85
N VAL A 1053 -32.32 20.93 23.18
CA VAL A 1053 -31.65 20.62 24.45
C VAL A 1053 -30.20 20.29 24.14
N ALA A 1054 -29.29 21.18 24.53
CA ALA A 1054 -27.85 20.95 24.49
C ALA A 1054 -27.38 20.43 25.86
N ILE A 1055 -26.63 19.33 25.87
CA ILE A 1055 -26.06 18.73 27.08
C ILE A 1055 -24.55 18.58 26.88
N THR A 1056 -23.75 18.82 27.92
CA THR A 1056 -22.33 18.43 27.96
C THR A 1056 -22.11 17.54 29.17
N THR A 1057 -21.42 16.41 29.01
CA THR A 1057 -21.06 15.50 30.11
C THR A 1057 -19.78 15.97 30.82
N ILE A 1058 -19.49 15.43 32.00
CA ILE A 1058 -18.25 15.75 32.75
C ILE A 1058 -16.98 15.38 31.97
N ASN A 1059 -17.10 14.49 30.98
CA ASN A 1059 -16.00 14.06 30.12
C ASN A 1059 -15.77 15.02 28.94
N GLY A 1060 -16.57 16.07 28.80
CA GLY A 1060 -16.47 17.06 27.73
C GLY A 1060 -17.21 16.70 26.44
N THR A 1061 -17.83 15.51 26.37
CA THR A 1061 -18.71 15.13 25.25
C THR A 1061 -19.98 15.97 25.27
N GLY A 1062 -20.54 16.34 24.11
CA GLY A 1062 -21.80 17.06 24.05
C GLY A 1062 -22.82 16.47 23.09
N PHE A 1063 -24.08 16.79 23.36
CA PHE A 1063 -25.24 16.23 22.70
C PHE A 1063 -26.27 17.30 22.44
N VAL A 1064 -26.98 17.20 21.32
CA VAL A 1064 -28.14 18.05 21.01
C VAL A 1064 -29.36 17.17 20.77
N LYS A 1065 -30.46 17.44 21.46
CA LYS A 1065 -31.70 16.66 21.37
C LYS A 1065 -32.91 17.57 21.21
N LYS A 1066 -33.85 17.17 20.35
CA LYS A 1066 -35.13 17.86 20.17
C LYS A 1066 -36.09 17.49 21.29
N LEU A 1067 -36.66 18.48 21.97
CA LEU A 1067 -37.75 18.35 22.92
C LEU A 1067 -39.04 18.92 22.30
N VAL A 1068 -40.16 18.21 22.48
CA VAL A 1068 -41.49 18.66 22.06
C VAL A 1068 -42.34 18.82 23.32
N LYS A 1069 -42.83 20.03 23.61
CA LYS A 1069 -43.88 20.29 24.60
C LYS A 1069 -45.22 20.25 23.88
N LYS A 1070 -46.19 19.54 24.44
CA LYS A 1070 -47.58 19.55 23.95
C LYS A 1070 -48.33 20.81 24.39
#